data_AF-A0A7M7JLT3-F1
#
_entry.id   AF-A0A7M7JLT3-F1
#
_cell.length_a   1.000
_cell.length_b   1.000
_cell.length_c   1.000
_cell.angle_alpha   90.00
_cell.angle_beta   90.00
_cell.angle_gamma   90.00
#
_symmetry.space_group_name_H-M   'P 1'
#
loop_
_entity.id
_entity.type
_entity.pdbx_description
1 polymer ?
#
loop_
_entity_poly.entity_id
_entity_poly.type
_entity_poly.pdbx_seq_one_letter_code
_entity_poly.pdbx_strand_id
1 'polypeptide(L)'
;MEANSPAAPYKAIPPKEATETVSESDEATQLERETTTVQFIMCSKCSRFSCSCSRLAAEKALPKETAARNDDMSGSLRVKKIAIIVLVVIAIVGIVVGAIWLFASRRSSDNRVATSVSEFTPSLRSFCSTTTSSIHVKKEKLADIEDEQPEPTTYQSNFKNNAQLLSRAVRNPISLHEVAMVDMHYPNDTPFQKLDCDVAFRNLTKEEKLYTHYISRAAWESQIISMFQVSPESPLIFILLDKILRVKSSVPEVVAHLKQNHGFSDDETTAFLVYAGAFMANSGNYRGFGDTKFVPNVSIDKFTSVAKEVLSSDELPFFTKHCIEQLYDYESRVRSLGFPPASITTYWSANCNENDAKFVTEFLNSKKVEVWNSRVFKTAANTDGNDKDEYEIRFASKQLTDEPDTTAEQLIGHKEEYKGRMFKFTRGDYSELMPAIISNLKLAVNTSLNDNQKNMLNEYIKYFDTGSLTAHKNGSRYWIKDKGPTVEAYIGFIETYRDPAGVRAEFEAFTAVVNKESSKVLGELVYHAEEIIKSSLPWPKEFEKDEYLRPDFTALDIVTFSGSSIPAGINIPNYDEIRQNEGFKNVHLLNVVKAGNAAMKIKFVSDEDAELIKMYREAACEVQLALHELLGHGSGKLFSVNESGTLNFNHKNTKNPLNGNEITSYYRPGETFNSIFTDIASSYEECRAECVGIFLSTFPNVLKVFRSVGKEADNLMYVNWLSMMITGLRSLEHYNSDTGKWNQAHANARFVILSVLLEGSENLIEIKIVTNKEDGKPDLLVTLKRDEILKSGKNTIAKFLLKLQVYKATADIESARKMYMEYSQVKKRNSIDFVEIRNIIIDRKRPRAILVQSATRLDKASGEVELLTYDNSPEGFAKSWLDHYPKSEPLYKQIKTLYNKDLKYFPVQ
;
A
#
# COMPACT_ATOMS: atom_id res chain seq x y z
N MET A 1 52.62 27.58 26.18
CA MET A 1 53.44 26.87 27.17
C MET A 1 52.93 25.45 27.22
N GLU A 2 53.78 24.54 26.73
CA GLU A 2 53.97 23.11 27.07
C GLU A 2 52.78 22.29 27.65
N ALA A 3 52.51 21.04 27.28
CA ALA A 3 53.13 20.12 26.33
C ALA A 3 52.26 18.84 26.19
N ASN A 4 52.49 18.15 25.07
CA ASN A 4 52.47 16.71 24.83
C ASN A 4 51.19 15.95 24.43
N SER A 5 51.46 15.09 23.43
CA SER A 5 50.62 14.35 22.50
C SER A 5 50.68 12.82 22.84
N PRO A 6 50.38 11.86 21.95
CA PRO A 6 49.18 11.02 21.97
C PRO A 6 49.49 9.52 22.19
N ALA A 7 48.47 8.68 22.34
CA ALA A 7 48.63 7.22 22.35
C ALA A 7 47.69 6.53 21.34
N ALA A 8 48.29 5.65 20.55
CA ALA A 8 47.73 4.81 19.49
C ALA A 8 47.18 3.46 20.04
N PRO A 9 46.60 2.58 19.20
CA PRO A 9 45.55 1.62 19.58
C PRO A 9 46.05 0.26 20.08
N TYR A 10 45.23 -0.41 20.90
CA TYR A 10 45.48 -1.75 21.42
C TYR A 10 44.96 -2.86 20.49
N LYS A 11 45.81 -3.89 20.33
CA LYS A 11 45.61 -5.14 19.59
C LYS A 11 44.64 -6.10 20.32
N ALA A 12 43.88 -6.84 19.51
CA ALA A 12 43.01 -7.94 19.94
C ALA A 12 43.80 -9.19 20.37
N ILE A 13 43.26 -9.92 21.36
CA ILE A 13 43.74 -11.20 21.90
C ILE A 13 42.69 -12.27 21.55
N PRO A 14 43.07 -13.48 21.07
CA PRO A 14 42.13 -14.56 20.77
C PRO A 14 41.71 -15.36 22.01
N PRO A 15 40.53 -16.01 22.02
CA PRO A 15 40.05 -16.77 23.18
C PRO A 15 40.69 -18.16 23.27
N LYS A 16 40.99 -18.58 24.51
CA LYS A 16 41.45 -19.92 24.88
C LYS A 16 40.28 -20.91 24.96
N GLU A 17 40.52 -22.11 24.45
CA GLU A 17 39.74 -23.32 24.72
C GLU A 17 39.83 -23.70 26.22
N ALA A 18 38.70 -24.12 26.79
CA ALA A 18 38.65 -24.84 28.05
C ALA A 18 37.74 -26.07 27.88
N THR A 19 38.38 -27.22 27.82
CA THR A 19 37.81 -28.56 28.01
C THR A 19 37.61 -28.81 29.50
N GLU A 20 36.41 -29.21 29.93
CA GLU A 20 36.23 -29.98 31.16
C GLU A 20 35.05 -30.97 30.97
N THR A 21 35.39 -32.23 31.20
CA THR A 21 34.53 -33.44 31.22
C THR A 21 34.11 -33.79 32.65
N VAL A 22 33.16 -34.73 32.77
CA VAL A 22 32.78 -35.57 33.96
C VAL A 22 31.60 -34.97 34.76
N SER A 23 30.52 -35.66 35.17
CA SER A 23 30.12 -37.09 35.26
C SER A 23 28.59 -37.21 35.40
N GLU A 24 28.06 -38.37 35.01
CA GLU A 24 26.77 -38.93 35.45
C GLU A 24 26.76 -39.25 36.96
N SER A 25 25.58 -39.11 37.60
CA SER A 25 25.13 -40.00 38.68
C SER A 25 23.62 -39.83 38.91
N ASP A 26 22.95 -40.99 38.97
CA ASP A 26 21.56 -41.24 39.32
C ASP A 26 21.17 -40.77 40.73
N GLU A 27 19.89 -40.41 40.94
CA GLU A 27 19.02 -41.13 41.88
C GLU A 27 17.55 -40.65 41.84
N ALA A 28 16.66 -41.61 42.04
CA ALA A 28 15.22 -41.56 41.89
C ALA A 28 14.46 -41.25 43.19
N THR A 29 13.22 -40.73 43.07
CA THR A 29 12.05 -40.99 43.96
C THR A 29 10.85 -40.23 43.34
N GLN A 30 9.90 -40.86 42.66
CA GLN A 30 8.74 -41.64 43.15
C GLN A 30 7.88 -40.89 44.19
N LEU A 31 6.73 -40.37 43.75
CA LEU A 31 5.47 -40.49 44.51
C LEU A 31 4.24 -40.40 43.59
N GLU A 32 3.23 -41.19 43.95
CA GLU A 32 2.12 -41.67 43.15
C GLU A 32 0.87 -40.76 43.13
N ARG A 33 0.08 -40.96 42.08
CA ARG A 33 -1.40 -41.06 42.01
C ARG A 33 -2.23 -40.29 43.03
N GLU A 34 -3.15 -39.47 42.50
CA GLU A 34 -4.55 -39.51 42.94
C GLU A 34 -5.50 -39.19 41.79
N THR A 35 -6.27 -40.21 41.41
CA THR A 35 -7.41 -40.15 40.50
C THR A 35 -8.62 -39.74 41.33
N THR A 36 -9.37 -38.71 40.94
CA THR A 36 -10.76 -38.54 41.42
C THR A 36 -11.66 -38.07 40.29
N THR A 37 -12.57 -38.96 39.92
CA THR A 37 -13.78 -38.74 39.12
C THR A 37 -14.82 -38.02 39.98
N VAL A 38 -15.40 -36.90 39.51
CA VAL A 38 -16.73 -36.45 39.95
C VAL A 38 -17.51 -35.83 38.79
N GLN A 39 -18.66 -36.43 38.50
CA GLN A 39 -19.77 -35.94 37.69
C GLN A 39 -20.44 -34.71 38.32
N PHE A 40 -20.89 -33.73 37.53
CA PHE A 40 -22.09 -32.92 37.81
C PHE A 40 -22.69 -32.50 36.44
N ILE A 41 -23.76 -33.14 35.98
CA ILE A 41 -25.19 -32.83 36.21
C ILE A 41 -25.65 -31.54 35.51
N MET A 42 -26.47 -31.75 34.48
CA MET A 42 -27.44 -30.78 33.96
C MET A 42 -28.39 -30.31 35.07
N CYS A 43 -28.68 -29.02 35.14
CA CYS A 43 -30.03 -28.57 35.43
C CYS A 43 -30.36 -27.26 34.71
N SER A 44 -31.46 -27.35 33.99
CA SER A 44 -32.21 -26.34 33.26
C SER A 44 -33.00 -25.40 34.19
N LYS A 45 -33.28 -24.19 33.68
CA LYS A 45 -34.52 -23.39 33.82
C LYS A 45 -34.28 -22.02 33.15
N CYS A 46 -35.19 -21.35 32.46
CA CYS A 46 -36.45 -21.64 31.77
C CYS A 46 -36.97 -20.27 31.25
N SER A 47 -37.30 -20.13 29.96
CA SER A 47 -38.42 -19.33 29.41
C SER A 47 -38.26 -19.21 27.88
N ARG A 48 -38.92 -20.07 27.07
CA ARG A 48 -40.26 -19.91 26.43
C ARG A 48 -40.31 -18.66 25.52
N PHE A 49 -40.49 -18.73 24.19
CA PHE A 49 -41.63 -19.16 23.32
C PHE A 49 -41.12 -19.15 21.87
N SER A 50 -41.72 -19.72 20.81
CA SER A 50 -42.70 -20.77 20.54
C SER A 50 -42.58 -21.10 19.04
N CYS A 51 -42.92 -22.34 18.72
CA CYS A 51 -42.93 -22.95 17.40
C CYS A 51 -44.03 -22.39 16.48
N SER A 52 -43.77 -22.37 15.17
CA SER A 52 -44.80 -22.69 14.16
C SER A 52 -44.14 -23.21 12.89
N CYS A 53 -44.39 -24.48 12.62
CA CYS A 53 -44.06 -25.21 11.42
C CYS A 53 -45.36 -25.42 10.64
N SER A 54 -45.38 -25.21 9.31
CA SER A 54 -46.41 -25.79 8.45
C SER A 54 -45.91 -25.97 7.00
N ARG A 55 -46.27 -27.16 6.50
CA ARG A 55 -45.97 -27.85 5.23
C ARG A 55 -46.55 -27.17 3.98
N LEU A 56 -46.02 -27.55 2.81
CA LEU A 56 -46.67 -27.99 1.54
C LEU A 56 -45.58 -28.00 0.44
N ALA A 57 -45.08 -29.12 -0.11
CA ALA A 57 -45.65 -30.17 -0.96
C ALA A 57 -46.03 -29.75 -2.42
N ALA A 58 -45.18 -30.20 -3.36
CA ALA A 58 -45.47 -30.89 -4.63
C ALA A 58 -45.79 -30.13 -5.96
N GLU A 59 -45.34 -30.81 -7.05
CA GLU A 59 -45.69 -30.75 -8.50
C GLU A 59 -44.83 -29.85 -9.42
N LYS A 60 -43.91 -30.39 -10.25
CA LYS A 60 -44.03 -31.11 -11.56
C LYS A 60 -44.72 -30.32 -12.69
N ALA A 61 -43.97 -30.00 -13.76
CA ALA A 61 -44.16 -30.54 -15.12
C ALA A 61 -43.32 -29.78 -16.19
N LEU A 62 -42.68 -30.56 -17.08
CA LEU A 62 -42.16 -30.16 -18.40
C LEU A 62 -43.30 -29.88 -19.39
N PRO A 63 -43.00 -29.29 -20.57
CA PRO A 63 -43.13 -30.10 -21.78
C PRO A 63 -41.95 -29.99 -22.79
N LYS A 64 -41.64 -31.15 -23.40
CA LYS A 64 -41.06 -31.35 -24.75
C LYS A 64 -42.10 -30.91 -25.81
N GLU A 65 -41.91 -30.69 -27.11
CA GLU A 65 -41.08 -31.22 -28.21
C GLU A 65 -41.48 -30.31 -29.43
N THR A 66 -40.68 -30.01 -30.47
CA THR A 66 -40.53 -30.82 -31.72
C THR A 66 -39.59 -30.11 -32.70
N ALA A 67 -38.90 -30.93 -33.51
CA ALA A 67 -37.91 -30.62 -34.53
C ALA A 67 -38.48 -30.16 -35.90
N ALA A 68 -37.67 -29.48 -36.73
CA ALA A 68 -37.13 -30.01 -38.00
C ALA A 68 -36.74 -28.94 -39.06
N ARG A 69 -35.58 -29.21 -39.70
CA ARG A 69 -35.12 -28.93 -41.10
C ARG A 69 -34.42 -27.60 -41.48
N ASN A 70 -33.11 -27.79 -41.74
CA ASN A 70 -32.16 -27.24 -42.73
C ASN A 70 -32.69 -26.35 -43.88
N ASP A 71 -31.97 -25.28 -44.25
CA ASP A 71 -30.93 -25.28 -45.32
C ASP A 71 -30.25 -23.91 -45.54
N ASP A 72 -28.94 -23.98 -45.75
CA ASP A 72 -28.02 -23.20 -46.60
C ASP A 72 -28.17 -21.67 -46.86
N MET A 73 -27.22 -20.87 -46.35
CA MET A 73 -26.70 -19.62 -46.97
C MET A 73 -25.56 -19.02 -46.14
N SER A 74 -24.30 -19.43 -46.35
CA SER A 74 -23.16 -18.82 -45.63
C SER A 74 -21.92 -18.47 -46.49
N GLY A 75 -22.10 -18.17 -47.78
CA GLY A 75 -21.01 -17.69 -48.65
C GLY A 75 -20.99 -16.18 -48.93
N SER A 76 -22.16 -15.56 -49.15
CA SER A 76 -22.26 -14.20 -49.69
C SER A 76 -22.12 -13.07 -48.65
N LEU A 77 -22.44 -13.35 -47.38
CA LEU A 77 -22.47 -12.31 -46.33
C LEU A 77 -21.09 -11.98 -45.74
N ARG A 78 -20.12 -12.90 -45.81
CA ARG A 78 -18.75 -12.68 -45.30
C ARG A 78 -17.93 -11.76 -46.20
N VAL A 79 -18.08 -11.88 -47.52
CA VAL A 79 -17.35 -11.05 -48.50
C VAL A 79 -17.81 -9.59 -48.45
N LYS A 80 -19.12 -9.34 -48.29
CA LYS A 80 -19.67 -7.98 -48.16
C LYS A 80 -19.26 -7.29 -46.84
N LYS A 81 -19.15 -8.03 -45.72
CA LYS A 81 -18.69 -7.46 -44.44
C LYS A 81 -17.21 -7.08 -44.47
N ILE A 82 -16.35 -7.86 -45.13
CA ILE A 82 -14.92 -7.55 -45.26
C ILE A 82 -14.70 -6.32 -46.14
N ALA A 83 -15.45 -6.17 -47.25
CA ALA A 83 -15.36 -4.99 -48.11
C ALA A 83 -15.73 -3.68 -47.39
N ILE A 84 -16.75 -3.72 -46.52
CA ILE A 84 -17.17 -2.56 -45.73
C ILE A 84 -16.11 -2.20 -44.68
N ILE A 85 -15.51 -3.18 -44.01
CA ILE A 85 -14.44 -2.95 -43.03
C ILE A 85 -13.21 -2.32 -43.69
N VAL A 86 -12.82 -2.79 -44.88
CA VAL A 86 -11.68 -2.22 -45.63
C VAL A 86 -11.94 -0.76 -46.02
N LEU A 87 -13.15 -0.43 -46.49
CA LEU A 87 -13.50 0.95 -46.85
C LEU A 87 -13.52 1.89 -45.64
N VAL A 88 -13.96 1.41 -44.47
CA VAL A 88 -13.94 2.19 -43.22
C VAL A 88 -12.50 2.42 -42.76
N VAL A 89 -11.62 1.43 -42.86
CA VAL A 89 -10.20 1.58 -42.50
C VAL A 89 -9.51 2.58 -43.43
N ILE A 90 -9.78 2.55 -44.74
CA ILE A 90 -9.22 3.51 -45.70
C ILE A 90 -9.69 4.94 -45.38
N ALA A 91 -10.96 5.13 -45.02
CA ALA A 91 -11.50 6.44 -44.64
C ALA A 91 -10.85 6.98 -43.35
N ILE A 92 -10.65 6.12 -42.33
CA ILE A 92 -10.00 6.50 -41.07
C ILE A 92 -8.54 6.88 -41.32
N VAL A 93 -7.80 6.12 -42.12
CA VAL A 93 -6.41 6.43 -42.47
C VAL A 93 -6.32 7.76 -43.23
N GLY A 94 -7.25 8.03 -44.16
CA GLY A 94 -7.33 9.31 -44.86
C GLY A 94 -7.55 10.52 -43.93
N ILE A 95 -8.42 10.35 -42.93
CA ILE A 95 -8.69 11.40 -41.92
C ILE A 95 -7.45 11.65 -41.04
N VAL A 96 -6.77 10.59 -40.61
CA VAL A 96 -5.57 10.70 -39.77
C VAL A 96 -4.42 11.36 -40.54
N VAL A 97 -4.20 10.98 -41.81
CA VAL A 97 -3.17 11.59 -42.66
C VAL A 97 -3.49 13.06 -42.96
N GLY A 98 -4.77 13.39 -43.20
CA GLY A 98 -5.23 14.76 -43.37
C GLY A 98 -5.04 15.62 -42.12
N ALA A 99 -5.31 15.06 -40.94
CA ALA A 99 -5.09 15.73 -39.66
C ALA A 99 -3.59 15.98 -39.39
N ILE A 100 -2.73 15.01 -39.68
CA ILE A 100 -1.27 15.15 -39.54
C ILE A 100 -0.73 16.21 -40.50
N TRP A 101 -1.24 16.28 -41.73
CA TRP A 101 -0.83 17.29 -42.71
C TRP A 101 -1.32 18.71 -42.34
N LEU A 102 -2.53 18.84 -41.78
CA LEU A 102 -3.05 20.09 -41.21
C LEU A 102 -2.26 20.54 -39.96
N PHE A 103 -1.77 19.59 -39.16
CA PHE A 103 -0.94 19.87 -37.99
C PHE A 103 0.49 20.26 -38.38
N ALA A 104 1.05 19.67 -39.43
CA ALA A 104 2.37 20.01 -39.97
C ALA A 104 2.38 21.36 -40.71
N SER A 105 1.32 21.69 -41.44
CA SER A 105 1.20 22.98 -42.16
C SER A 105 0.92 24.18 -41.23
N ARG A 106 0.35 23.95 -40.03
CA ARG A 106 0.18 25.00 -39.00
C ARG A 106 1.44 25.30 -38.19
N ARG A 107 2.53 24.55 -38.35
CA ARG A 107 3.81 24.76 -37.64
C ARG A 107 4.92 25.40 -38.49
N SER A 108 4.68 25.73 -39.76
CA SER A 108 5.71 26.31 -40.66
C SER A 108 5.58 27.82 -40.90
N SER A 109 4.81 28.54 -40.10
CA SER A 109 4.78 30.01 -40.12
C SER A 109 5.41 30.58 -38.85
N ASP A 110 6.69 30.29 -38.62
CA ASP A 110 7.57 31.17 -37.86
C ASP A 110 9.04 30.85 -38.18
N ASN A 111 9.72 31.83 -38.76
CA ASN A 111 11.13 31.77 -39.12
C ASN A 111 11.99 31.84 -37.85
N ARG A 112 12.78 30.80 -37.55
CA ARG A 112 14.19 30.92 -37.12
C ARG A 112 14.87 29.55 -36.93
N VAL A 113 16.02 29.44 -37.60
CA VAL A 113 17.17 28.53 -37.36
C VAL A 113 17.05 27.10 -37.91
N ALA A 114 17.74 26.93 -39.04
CA ALA A 114 18.27 25.68 -39.57
C ALA A 114 19.41 25.14 -38.69
N THR A 115 19.47 23.83 -38.45
CA THR A 115 20.56 22.91 -38.88
C THR A 115 20.52 21.58 -38.10
N SER A 116 20.70 20.48 -38.87
CA SER A 116 20.94 19.09 -38.45
C SER A 116 19.79 18.40 -37.68
N VAL A 117 19.33 17.20 -38.01
CA VAL A 117 20.10 15.99 -38.29
C VAL A 117 19.38 15.17 -39.36
N SER A 118 20.06 15.00 -40.50
CA SER A 118 19.88 13.89 -41.42
C SER A 118 20.54 12.65 -40.83
N GLU A 119 19.80 11.55 -40.68
CA GLU A 119 20.25 10.19 -41.04
C GLU A 119 19.15 9.16 -40.75
N PHE A 120 19.09 8.13 -41.62
CA PHE A 120 18.21 6.96 -41.64
C PHE A 120 16.87 7.03 -42.39
N THR A 121 16.98 6.89 -43.72
CA THR A 121 16.12 6.00 -44.56
C THR A 121 16.94 4.75 -44.90
N PRO A 122 16.41 3.53 -45.19
CA PRO A 122 15.35 3.29 -46.20
C PRO A 122 14.52 1.97 -46.11
N SER A 123 13.18 2.04 -46.13
CA SER A 123 12.34 0.91 -46.63
C SER A 123 10.97 1.30 -47.22
N LEU A 124 10.63 2.60 -47.29
CA LEU A 124 9.31 3.07 -47.75
C LEU A 124 9.24 3.52 -49.22
N ARG A 125 10.27 3.25 -50.03
CA ARG A 125 10.30 3.62 -51.46
C ARG A 125 9.64 2.63 -52.43
N SER A 126 9.06 1.53 -51.95
CA SER A 126 8.50 0.49 -52.83
C SER A 126 6.99 0.53 -53.04
N PHE A 127 6.23 1.41 -52.38
CA PHE A 127 4.76 1.28 -52.36
C PHE A 127 3.95 2.40 -53.05
N CYS A 128 4.60 3.48 -53.50
CA CYS A 128 3.90 4.59 -54.16
C CYS A 128 4.46 4.90 -55.54
N SER A 129 4.23 4.01 -56.49
CA SER A 129 4.34 4.34 -57.93
C SER A 129 3.40 3.47 -58.76
N THR A 130 2.09 3.69 -58.64
CA THR A 130 1.10 3.31 -59.69
C THR A 130 -0.28 3.82 -59.26
N THR A 131 -0.60 5.08 -59.57
CA THR A 131 -1.92 5.58 -60.02
C THR A 131 -1.98 7.10 -59.86
N THR A 132 -1.41 7.82 -60.83
CA THR A 132 -1.76 9.21 -61.13
C THR A 132 -2.07 9.33 -62.61
N SER A 133 -3.35 9.38 -62.93
CA SER A 133 -3.96 9.96 -64.13
C SER A 133 -5.47 9.98 -63.78
N SER A 134 -6.26 11.06 -63.87
CA SER A 134 -6.23 12.21 -64.76
C SER A 134 -7.25 13.29 -64.28
N ILE A 135 -7.12 14.53 -64.78
CA ILE A 135 -8.15 15.59 -64.98
C ILE A 135 -8.47 16.47 -63.73
N HIS A 136 -8.00 17.72 -63.55
CA HIS A 136 -8.16 19.02 -64.24
C HIS A 136 -9.52 19.76 -64.12
N VAL A 137 -9.50 20.91 -63.38
CA VAL A 137 -9.99 22.27 -63.73
C VAL A 137 -11.40 22.78 -63.27
N LYS A 138 -11.37 23.88 -62.47
CA LYS A 138 -12.28 25.07 -62.29
C LYS A 138 -13.76 24.86 -61.87
N LYS A 139 -14.53 25.81 -61.32
CA LYS A 139 -14.43 27.02 -60.45
C LYS A 139 -15.90 27.54 -60.34
N GLU A 140 -16.28 28.17 -59.22
CA GLU A 140 -17.36 29.19 -59.02
C GLU A 140 -18.81 28.81 -58.60
N LYS A 141 -19.21 29.49 -57.48
CA LYS A 141 -20.46 30.19 -57.11
C LYS A 141 -21.84 29.52 -57.27
N LEU A 142 -22.61 29.46 -56.17
CA LEU A 142 -23.80 30.32 -55.92
C LEU A 142 -24.39 30.07 -54.53
N ALA A 143 -24.95 31.14 -53.97
CA ALA A 143 -25.63 31.23 -52.69
C ALA A 143 -27.15 31.16 -52.85
N ASP A 144 -27.84 31.04 -51.70
CA ASP A 144 -29.15 31.59 -51.36
C ASP A 144 -30.45 30.74 -51.47
N ILE A 145 -31.15 30.76 -50.32
CA ILE A 145 -32.60 30.78 -50.04
C ILE A 145 -33.30 29.51 -49.52
N GLU A 146 -33.95 29.76 -48.37
CA GLU A 146 -34.82 28.97 -47.51
C GLU A 146 -36.27 28.78 -48.04
N ASP A 147 -36.95 27.83 -47.38
CA ASP A 147 -38.40 27.64 -47.16
C ASP A 147 -39.36 27.34 -48.32
N GLU A 148 -39.87 26.10 -48.33
CA GLU A 148 -41.32 25.76 -48.21
C GLU A 148 -41.52 24.22 -48.21
N GLN A 149 -42.36 23.72 -47.29
CA GLN A 149 -42.80 22.30 -47.21
C GLN A 149 -44.22 22.15 -47.78
N PRO A 150 -44.53 21.01 -48.45
CA PRO A 150 -45.59 20.15 -47.91
C PRO A 150 -45.34 18.62 -48.01
N GLU A 151 -45.86 17.90 -47.01
CA GLU A 151 -45.86 16.44 -46.72
C GLU A 151 -46.76 15.57 -47.67
N PRO A 152 -46.97 14.23 -47.44
CA PRO A 152 -46.03 13.12 -47.20
C PRO A 152 -46.40 11.83 -48.00
N THR A 153 -45.44 10.97 -48.38
CA THR A 153 -45.75 9.54 -48.60
C THR A 153 -44.61 8.62 -48.12
N THR A 154 -44.92 7.87 -47.05
CA THR A 154 -44.50 6.49 -46.74
C THR A 154 -43.16 5.98 -47.28
N TYR A 155 -42.04 6.57 -46.87
CA TYR A 155 -40.72 5.90 -46.86
C TYR A 155 -39.82 6.31 -45.67
N GLN A 156 -40.40 6.92 -44.62
CA GLN A 156 -39.67 7.43 -43.44
C GLN A 156 -39.94 6.70 -42.10
N SER A 157 -40.77 5.65 -42.07
CA SER A 157 -41.01 4.90 -40.82
C SER A 157 -39.92 3.87 -40.48
N ASN A 158 -39.12 3.40 -41.44
CA ASN A 158 -38.06 2.42 -41.18
C ASN A 158 -36.66 3.02 -40.95
N PHE A 159 -36.48 4.32 -41.20
CA PHE A 159 -35.24 5.04 -40.88
C PHE A 159 -35.27 5.70 -39.48
N LYS A 160 -36.43 6.10 -38.97
CA LYS A 160 -36.55 6.67 -37.60
C LYS A 160 -36.40 5.62 -36.49
N ASN A 161 -36.87 4.38 -36.68
CA ASN A 161 -36.68 3.33 -35.67
C ASN A 161 -35.23 2.81 -35.59
N ASN A 162 -34.53 2.71 -36.73
CA ASN A 162 -33.12 2.31 -36.73
C ASN A 162 -32.17 3.44 -36.28
N ALA A 163 -32.51 4.71 -36.52
CA ALA A 163 -31.78 5.85 -35.97
C ALA A 163 -32.03 6.07 -34.46
N GLN A 164 -33.21 5.73 -33.94
CA GLN A 164 -33.47 5.73 -32.47
C GLN A 164 -32.82 4.54 -31.75
N LEU A 165 -32.70 3.37 -32.39
CA LEU A 165 -31.95 2.23 -31.85
C LEU A 165 -30.43 2.46 -31.88
N LEU A 166 -29.90 3.07 -32.95
CA LEU A 166 -28.48 3.43 -33.03
C LEU A 166 -28.11 4.65 -32.17
N SER A 167 -29.02 5.61 -31.93
CA SER A 167 -28.77 6.73 -31.00
C SER A 167 -28.97 6.38 -29.52
N ARG A 168 -29.67 5.27 -29.19
CA ARG A 168 -29.70 4.70 -27.83
C ARG A 168 -28.54 3.73 -27.56
N ALA A 169 -28.04 3.02 -28.56
CA ALA A 169 -26.89 2.10 -28.40
C ALA A 169 -25.51 2.79 -28.47
N VAL A 170 -25.44 4.05 -28.94
CA VAL A 170 -24.19 4.85 -29.02
C VAL A 170 -24.17 6.01 -28.02
N ARG A 171 -25.17 6.11 -27.13
CA ARG A 171 -25.19 7.01 -25.96
C ARG A 171 -25.20 6.24 -24.64
N ASN A 172 -24.19 5.39 -24.47
CA ASN A 172 -23.53 5.22 -23.19
C ASN A 172 -22.09 4.77 -23.45
N PRO A 173 -21.22 5.67 -23.92
CA PRO A 173 -19.92 5.67 -23.30
C PRO A 173 -20.22 6.03 -21.83
N ILE A 174 -20.12 5.06 -20.92
CA ILE A 174 -19.87 5.43 -19.53
C ILE A 174 -18.63 6.31 -19.65
N SER A 175 -18.83 7.62 -19.55
CA SER A 175 -17.76 8.54 -19.80
C SER A 175 -16.69 8.24 -18.76
N LEU A 176 -15.42 8.38 -19.12
CA LEU A 176 -14.35 8.44 -18.11
C LEU A 176 -14.68 9.45 -16.99
N HIS A 177 -15.59 10.39 -17.22
CA HIS A 177 -16.17 11.28 -16.21
C HIS A 177 -17.08 10.58 -15.20
N GLU A 178 -17.97 9.66 -15.61
CA GLU A 178 -18.83 8.91 -14.68
C GLU A 178 -18.08 7.80 -13.94
N VAL A 179 -17.10 7.16 -14.58
CA VAL A 179 -16.19 6.22 -13.87
C VAL A 179 -15.28 6.97 -12.89
N ALA A 180 -14.84 8.19 -13.23
CA ALA A 180 -14.03 9.03 -12.33
C ALA A 180 -14.81 9.57 -11.12
N MET A 181 -16.13 9.70 -11.20
CA MET A 181 -16.96 10.19 -10.09
C MET A 181 -17.02 9.20 -8.90
N VAL A 182 -16.80 7.90 -9.15
CA VAL A 182 -16.90 6.86 -8.11
C VAL A 182 -15.70 6.85 -7.15
N ASP A 183 -14.56 7.44 -7.54
CA ASP A 183 -13.33 7.39 -6.71
C ASP A 183 -13.06 8.68 -5.90
N MET A 184 -13.82 9.75 -6.16
CA MET A 184 -13.67 11.07 -5.51
C MET A 184 -14.09 11.09 -4.03
N HIS A 185 -14.93 10.15 -3.61
CA HIS A 185 -15.47 10.11 -2.24
C HIS A 185 -15.10 8.81 -1.52
N TYR A 186 -15.15 8.85 -0.19
CA TYR A 186 -15.34 7.64 0.58
C TYR A 186 -16.84 7.32 0.64
N PRO A 187 -17.27 6.11 0.24
CA PRO A 187 -18.67 5.69 0.33
C PRO A 187 -19.19 5.69 1.78
N ASN A 188 -20.48 5.97 1.98
CA ASN A 188 -21.10 5.95 3.31
C ASN A 188 -21.01 4.59 4.01
N ASP A 189 -20.92 3.50 3.24
CA ASP A 189 -20.74 2.14 3.74
C ASP A 189 -19.26 1.74 3.93
N THR A 190 -18.34 2.72 3.96
CA THR A 190 -16.94 2.47 4.28
C THR A 190 -16.84 1.78 5.64
N PRO A 191 -16.22 0.59 5.71
CA PRO A 191 -16.17 -0.14 6.97
C PRO A 191 -15.20 0.54 7.93
N PHE A 192 -15.61 0.67 9.18
CA PHE A 192 -14.73 1.03 10.29
C PHE A 192 -14.41 -0.22 11.10
N GLN A 193 -13.16 -0.40 11.48
CA GLN A 193 -12.74 -1.59 12.19
C GLN A 193 -11.74 -1.24 13.28
N LYS A 194 -12.06 -1.62 14.51
CA LYS A 194 -11.17 -1.50 15.66
C LYS A 194 -9.87 -2.25 15.41
N LEU A 195 -8.77 -1.56 15.65
CA LEU A 195 -7.45 -2.14 15.76
C LEU A 195 -7.29 -2.67 17.19
N ASP A 196 -7.65 -3.93 17.41
CA ASP A 196 -7.77 -4.50 18.75
C ASP A 196 -6.40 -4.73 19.40
N CYS A 197 -6.19 -4.16 20.58
CA CYS A 197 -4.99 -4.34 21.40
C CYS A 197 -5.32 -4.57 22.87
N ASP A 198 -6.60 -4.87 23.21
CA ASP A 198 -7.08 -4.86 24.60
C ASP A 198 -6.37 -5.90 25.47
N VAL A 199 -6.21 -7.11 24.95
CA VAL A 199 -5.54 -8.21 25.68
C VAL A 199 -4.06 -7.91 25.85
N ALA A 200 -3.40 -7.45 24.77
CA ALA A 200 -1.98 -7.12 24.80
C ALA A 200 -1.69 -6.00 25.80
N PHE A 201 -2.46 -4.91 25.74
CA PHE A 201 -2.31 -3.76 26.64
C PHE A 201 -2.63 -4.10 28.11
N ARG A 202 -3.66 -4.91 28.37
CA ARG A 202 -4.04 -5.30 29.74
C ARG A 202 -2.90 -6.02 30.47
N ASN A 203 -2.15 -6.83 29.73
CA ASN A 203 -1.05 -7.64 30.25
C ASN A 203 0.25 -6.86 30.49
N LEU A 204 0.28 -5.57 30.13
CA LEU A 204 1.41 -4.70 30.46
C LEU A 204 1.43 -4.35 31.95
N THR A 205 2.63 -4.27 32.50
CA THR A 205 2.91 -3.66 33.80
C THR A 205 2.62 -2.16 33.80
N LYS A 206 2.59 -1.54 34.98
CA LYS A 206 2.37 -0.09 35.11
C LYS A 206 3.42 0.73 34.37
N GLU A 207 4.70 0.37 34.48
CA GLU A 207 5.81 1.06 33.81
C GLU A 207 5.73 0.90 32.28
N GLU A 208 5.45 -0.30 31.78
CA GLU A 208 5.25 -0.55 30.35
C GLU A 208 4.06 0.24 29.77
N LYS A 209 2.96 0.38 30.53
CA LYS A 209 1.82 1.21 30.12
C LYS A 209 2.18 2.70 30.08
N LEU A 210 2.96 3.20 31.04
CA LEU A 210 3.43 4.59 31.03
C LEU A 210 4.36 4.86 29.85
N TYR A 211 5.29 3.95 29.56
CA TYR A 211 6.15 4.02 28.38
C TYR A 211 5.35 4.06 27.09
N THR A 212 4.40 3.14 26.94
CA THR A 212 3.46 3.07 25.80
C THR A 212 2.65 4.37 25.68
N HIS A 213 2.15 4.91 26.79
CA HIS A 213 1.37 6.14 26.81
C HIS A 213 2.16 7.33 26.27
N TYR A 214 3.37 7.57 26.78
CA TYR A 214 4.14 8.73 26.38
C TYR A 214 4.63 8.64 24.92
N ILE A 215 4.96 7.44 24.43
CA ILE A 215 5.25 7.25 23.00
C ILE A 215 3.99 7.45 22.15
N SER A 216 2.84 6.90 22.56
CA SER A 216 1.56 7.10 21.89
C SER A 216 1.21 8.59 21.80
N ARG A 217 1.42 9.36 22.88
CA ARG A 217 1.28 10.82 22.85
C ARG A 217 2.23 11.45 21.84
N ALA A 218 3.52 11.11 21.86
CA ALA A 218 4.49 11.64 20.89
C ALA A 218 4.08 11.37 19.44
N ALA A 219 3.55 10.17 19.16
CA ALA A 219 3.03 9.78 17.84
C ALA A 219 1.84 10.67 17.41
N TRP A 220 0.81 10.84 18.25
CA TRP A 220 -0.34 11.68 17.91
C TRP A 220 -0.01 13.17 17.76
N GLU A 221 0.92 13.72 18.56
CA GLU A 221 1.41 15.09 18.37
C GLU A 221 2.14 15.24 17.02
N SER A 222 2.81 14.18 16.56
CA SER A 222 3.59 14.19 15.33
C SER A 222 2.76 14.02 14.05
N GLN A 223 1.56 13.46 14.14
CA GLN A 223 0.69 13.22 12.96
C GLN A 223 0.39 14.50 12.16
N ILE A 224 0.37 15.66 12.85
CA ILE A 224 0.15 16.97 12.24
C ILE A 224 1.29 17.31 11.26
N ILE A 225 2.51 16.82 11.47
CA ILE A 225 3.62 16.95 10.52
C ILE A 225 3.24 16.28 9.19
N SER A 226 2.72 15.05 9.24
CA SER A 226 2.28 14.33 8.04
C SER A 226 1.22 15.12 7.27
N MET A 227 0.29 15.82 7.96
CA MET A 227 -0.69 16.70 7.30
C MET A 227 -0.03 17.83 6.51
N PHE A 228 1.06 18.43 7.00
CA PHE A 228 1.84 19.40 6.23
C PHE A 228 2.57 18.77 5.03
N GLN A 229 2.85 17.47 5.07
CA GLN A 229 3.50 16.70 3.99
C GLN A 229 2.51 16.20 2.91
N VAL A 230 1.20 16.25 3.16
CA VAL A 230 0.17 15.82 2.20
C VAL A 230 -0.22 16.92 1.22
N SER A 231 -0.82 18.00 1.73
CA SER A 231 -1.35 19.10 0.91
C SER A 231 -1.34 20.41 1.69
N PRO A 232 -1.30 21.57 1.02
CA PRO A 232 -1.31 22.86 1.70
C PRO A 232 -2.51 23.00 2.65
N GLU A 233 -3.70 22.58 2.22
CA GLU A 233 -4.95 22.76 2.96
C GLU A 233 -5.16 21.75 4.11
N SER A 234 -4.48 20.60 4.12
CA SER A 234 -4.69 19.53 5.12
C SER A 234 -4.59 20.03 6.58
N PRO A 235 -3.57 20.80 6.99
CA PRO A 235 -3.50 21.30 8.37
C PRO A 235 -4.68 22.21 8.75
N LEU A 236 -5.24 22.97 7.81
CA LEU A 236 -6.41 23.81 8.07
C LEU A 236 -7.71 22.99 8.12
N ILE A 237 -7.81 21.93 7.30
CA ILE A 237 -8.93 20.99 7.35
C ILE A 237 -8.99 20.32 8.73
N PHE A 238 -7.85 19.95 9.32
CA PHE A 238 -7.80 19.43 10.69
C PHE A 238 -8.43 20.40 11.69
N ILE A 239 -8.03 21.67 11.68
CA ILE A 239 -8.59 22.69 12.58
C ILE A 239 -10.11 22.78 12.39
N LEU A 240 -10.57 22.82 11.14
CA LEU A 240 -11.98 22.99 10.83
C LEU A 240 -12.80 21.78 11.27
N LEU A 241 -12.37 20.55 10.98
CA LEU A 241 -13.04 19.33 11.40
C LEU A 241 -13.04 19.18 12.93
N ASP A 242 -11.91 19.42 13.60
CA ASP A 242 -11.83 19.32 15.07
C ASP A 242 -12.75 20.34 15.75
N LYS A 243 -12.81 21.58 15.23
CA LYS A 243 -13.77 22.59 15.68
C LYS A 243 -15.23 22.16 15.47
N ILE A 244 -15.57 21.58 14.32
CA ILE A 244 -16.94 21.08 14.04
C ILE A 244 -17.30 19.94 14.99
N LEU A 245 -16.39 18.98 15.21
CA LEU A 245 -16.60 17.87 16.14
C LEU A 245 -16.71 18.31 17.61
N ARG A 246 -16.31 19.55 17.93
CA ARG A 246 -16.41 20.17 19.26
C ARG A 246 -17.51 21.24 19.37
N VAL A 247 -18.33 21.44 18.33
CA VAL A 247 -19.42 22.43 18.39
C VAL A 247 -20.47 22.08 19.45
N LYS A 248 -20.54 20.79 19.83
CA LYS A 248 -21.29 20.26 20.98
C LYS A 248 -20.40 19.41 21.87
N SER A 249 -20.90 19.04 23.04
CA SER A 249 -20.16 18.31 24.07
C SER A 249 -19.92 16.84 23.74
N SER A 250 -20.70 16.27 22.81
CA SER A 250 -20.55 14.87 22.38
C SER A 250 -20.85 14.68 20.90
N VAL A 251 -20.29 13.62 20.29
CA VAL A 251 -20.51 13.28 18.88
C VAL A 251 -22.01 13.09 18.54
N PRO A 252 -22.83 12.40 19.36
CA PRO A 252 -24.27 12.31 19.10
C PRO A 252 -24.98 13.68 19.08
N GLU A 253 -24.57 14.61 19.93
CA GLU A 253 -25.12 15.97 19.92
C GLU A 253 -24.65 16.77 18.71
N VAL A 254 -23.40 16.58 18.24
CA VAL A 254 -22.93 17.15 16.98
C VAL A 254 -23.78 16.64 15.81
N VAL A 255 -24.01 15.33 15.74
CA VAL A 255 -24.88 14.69 14.73
C VAL A 255 -26.29 15.29 14.75
N ALA A 256 -26.89 15.42 15.94
CA ALA A 256 -28.21 16.05 16.08
C ALA A 256 -28.20 17.51 15.62
N HIS A 257 -27.15 18.26 15.98
CA HIS A 257 -26.99 19.67 15.61
C HIS A 257 -26.81 19.87 14.10
N LEU A 258 -26.01 19.04 13.42
CA LEU A 258 -25.85 19.09 11.97
C LEU A 258 -27.18 18.90 11.24
N LYS A 259 -28.03 17.99 11.72
CA LYS A 259 -29.35 17.73 11.14
C LYS A 259 -30.33 18.88 11.40
N GLN A 260 -30.43 19.32 12.65
CA GLN A 260 -31.44 20.29 13.09
C GLN A 260 -31.13 21.72 12.66
N ASN A 261 -29.85 22.12 12.67
CA ASN A 261 -29.44 23.51 12.48
C ASN A 261 -28.86 23.78 11.10
N HIS A 262 -28.30 22.76 10.44
CA HIS A 262 -27.62 22.90 9.14
C HIS A 262 -28.26 22.05 8.03
N GLY A 263 -29.36 21.36 8.32
CA GLY A 263 -30.16 20.64 7.33
C GLY A 263 -29.47 19.44 6.69
N PHE A 264 -28.55 18.79 7.40
CA PHE A 264 -27.94 17.54 6.96
C PHE A 264 -28.98 16.41 6.99
N SER A 265 -29.02 15.58 5.95
CA SER A 265 -29.74 14.30 5.98
C SER A 265 -28.98 13.26 6.81
N ASP A 266 -29.58 12.08 7.02
CA ASP A 266 -28.88 10.94 7.63
C ASP A 266 -27.65 10.55 6.79
N ASP A 267 -27.82 10.41 5.48
CA ASP A 267 -26.74 10.06 4.55
C ASP A 267 -25.62 11.13 4.52
N GLU A 268 -25.96 12.41 4.53
CA GLU A 268 -24.95 13.48 4.55
C GLU A 268 -24.21 13.54 5.90
N THR A 269 -24.90 13.23 7.00
CA THR A 269 -24.26 13.16 8.31
C THR A 269 -23.27 12.00 8.38
N THR A 270 -23.66 10.83 7.87
CA THR A 270 -22.74 9.69 7.73
C THR A 270 -21.59 10.05 6.80
N ALA A 271 -21.85 10.67 5.64
CA ALA A 271 -20.82 11.11 4.71
C ALA A 271 -19.80 12.05 5.35
N PHE A 272 -20.25 13.01 6.18
CA PHE A 272 -19.39 13.91 6.92
C PHE A 272 -18.47 13.15 7.90
N LEU A 273 -19.04 12.26 8.72
CA LEU A 273 -18.25 11.49 9.69
C LEU A 273 -17.29 10.50 9.01
N VAL A 274 -17.71 9.88 7.91
CA VAL A 274 -16.84 9.03 7.08
C VAL A 274 -15.69 9.86 6.51
N TYR A 275 -15.95 11.07 5.99
CA TYR A 275 -14.91 11.97 5.52
C TYR A 275 -13.93 12.35 6.64
N ALA A 276 -14.44 12.72 7.82
CA ALA A 276 -13.60 13.07 8.96
C ALA A 276 -12.72 11.88 9.40
N GLY A 277 -13.29 10.68 9.46
CA GLY A 277 -12.55 9.45 9.74
C GLY A 277 -11.48 9.15 8.70
N ALA A 278 -11.82 9.29 7.42
CA ALA A 278 -10.88 9.10 6.32
C ALA A 278 -9.75 10.13 6.34
N PHE A 279 -10.06 11.41 6.56
CA PHE A 279 -9.08 12.49 6.65
C PHE A 279 -8.03 12.19 7.73
N MET A 280 -8.49 11.82 8.92
CA MET A 280 -7.61 11.48 10.05
C MET A 280 -6.80 10.21 9.79
N ALA A 281 -7.42 9.17 9.24
CA ALA A 281 -6.75 7.90 8.97
C ALA A 281 -5.68 7.99 7.88
N ASN A 282 -5.80 8.95 6.96
CA ASN A 282 -4.80 9.21 5.91
C ASN A 282 -3.85 10.38 6.26
N SER A 283 -4.00 10.98 7.44
CA SER A 283 -3.28 12.20 7.85
C SER A 283 -3.37 13.34 6.82
N GLY A 284 -4.53 13.50 6.16
CA GLY A 284 -4.73 14.48 5.10
C GLY A 284 -5.88 14.11 4.15
N ASN A 285 -6.15 14.98 3.17
CA ASN A 285 -7.23 14.80 2.18
C ASN A 285 -6.83 14.01 0.91
N TYR A 286 -5.76 13.21 0.98
CA TYR A 286 -5.33 12.29 -0.08
C TYR A 286 -5.15 10.89 0.49
N ARG A 287 -5.59 9.85 -0.23
CA ARG A 287 -5.50 8.46 0.22
C ARG A 287 -4.03 8.08 0.39
N GLY A 288 -3.61 7.63 1.58
CA GLY A 288 -2.26 7.12 1.83
C GLY A 288 -1.95 5.85 1.03
N PHE A 289 -2.98 5.15 0.54
CA PHE A 289 -2.83 4.12 -0.49
C PHE A 289 -3.47 4.58 -1.81
N GLY A 290 -2.63 5.03 -2.73
CA GLY A 290 -3.01 5.44 -4.09
C GLY A 290 -2.81 6.92 -4.39
N ASP A 291 -2.53 7.75 -3.38
CA ASP A 291 -2.21 9.18 -3.51
C ASP A 291 -3.23 9.99 -4.31
N THR A 292 -4.51 9.60 -4.24
CA THR A 292 -5.62 10.32 -4.86
C THR A 292 -6.37 11.20 -3.86
N LYS A 293 -6.77 12.39 -4.29
CA LYS A 293 -7.57 13.32 -3.49
C LYS A 293 -8.96 12.71 -3.22
N PHE A 294 -9.52 12.99 -2.05
CA PHE A 294 -10.92 12.72 -1.77
C PHE A 294 -11.59 13.92 -1.12
N VAL A 295 -12.86 14.15 -1.44
CA VAL A 295 -13.63 15.31 -0.96
C VAL A 295 -14.87 14.86 -0.17
N PRO A 296 -15.41 15.70 0.73
CA PRO A 296 -16.61 15.35 1.49
C PRO A 296 -17.79 15.12 0.53
N ASN A 297 -18.58 14.07 0.77
CA ASN A 297 -19.84 13.83 0.06
C ASN A 297 -20.99 14.61 0.73
N VAL A 298 -20.78 15.91 0.91
CA VAL A 298 -21.70 16.90 1.48
C VAL A 298 -21.55 18.17 0.63
N SER A 299 -22.62 18.95 0.43
CA SER A 299 -22.48 20.18 -0.36
C SER A 299 -21.58 21.21 0.34
N ILE A 300 -20.82 21.97 -0.45
CA ILE A 300 -19.97 23.06 0.06
C ILE A 300 -20.79 24.09 0.84
N ASP A 301 -22.04 24.36 0.45
CA ASP A 301 -22.93 25.30 1.15
C ASP A 301 -23.26 24.84 2.56
N LYS A 302 -23.62 23.56 2.72
CA LYS A 302 -23.90 22.96 4.03
C LYS A 302 -22.64 22.94 4.89
N PHE A 303 -21.51 22.50 4.33
CA PHE A 303 -20.24 22.50 5.05
C PHE A 303 -19.84 23.93 5.50
N THR A 304 -20.00 24.92 4.63
CA THR A 304 -19.74 26.33 4.91
C THR A 304 -20.68 26.89 5.97
N SER A 305 -21.95 26.45 6.01
CA SER A 305 -22.90 26.88 7.03
C SER A 305 -22.47 26.47 8.44
N VAL A 306 -21.93 25.26 8.62
CA VAL A 306 -21.36 24.79 9.88
C VAL A 306 -20.05 25.54 10.19
N ALA A 307 -19.20 25.75 9.18
CA ALA A 307 -17.94 26.47 9.33
C ALA A 307 -18.14 27.90 9.87
N LYS A 308 -19.21 28.60 9.45
CA LYS A 308 -19.58 29.94 9.93
C LYS A 308 -19.90 29.98 11.43
N GLU A 309 -20.33 28.86 12.02
CA GLU A 309 -20.64 28.79 13.46
C GLU A 309 -19.37 28.62 14.29
N VAL A 310 -18.38 27.89 13.78
CA VAL A 310 -17.18 27.50 14.55
C VAL A 310 -15.95 28.38 14.28
N LEU A 311 -16.01 29.21 13.25
CA LEU A 311 -14.98 30.19 12.89
C LEU A 311 -15.44 31.59 13.28
N SER A 312 -14.50 32.44 13.75
CA SER A 312 -14.82 33.85 13.97
C SER A 312 -15.03 34.59 12.64
N SER A 313 -15.66 35.77 12.68
CA SER A 313 -15.84 36.63 11.51
C SER A 313 -14.52 36.96 10.79
N ASP A 314 -13.43 37.04 11.55
CA ASP A 314 -12.11 37.40 11.03
C ASP A 314 -11.38 36.17 10.47
N GLU A 315 -11.65 34.98 10.99
CA GLU A 315 -11.09 33.72 10.49
C GLU A 315 -11.78 33.25 9.21
N LEU A 316 -13.08 33.51 9.08
CA LEU A 316 -13.91 32.93 8.03
C LEU A 316 -13.38 33.23 6.61
N PRO A 317 -13.05 34.48 6.21
CA PRO A 317 -12.55 34.74 4.85
C PRO A 317 -11.27 33.97 4.53
N PHE A 318 -10.37 33.85 5.51
CA PHE A 318 -9.13 33.10 5.36
C PHE A 318 -9.41 31.61 5.17
N PHE A 319 -10.21 31.01 6.05
CA PHE A 319 -10.55 29.58 5.94
C PHE A 319 -11.37 29.27 4.69
N THR A 320 -12.27 30.15 4.26
CA THR A 320 -13.01 29.95 3.00
C THR A 320 -12.04 29.78 1.84
N LYS A 321 -11.12 30.72 1.65
CA LYS A 321 -10.15 30.71 0.55
C LYS A 321 -9.10 29.60 0.65
N HIS A 322 -8.51 29.46 1.84
CA HIS A 322 -7.32 28.62 2.05
C HIS A 322 -7.63 27.19 2.47
N CYS A 323 -8.87 26.90 2.87
CA CYS A 323 -9.28 25.58 3.35
C CYS A 323 -10.53 25.07 2.63
N ILE A 324 -11.67 25.77 2.69
CA ILE A 324 -12.97 25.23 2.23
C ILE A 324 -13.01 25.11 0.71
N GLU A 325 -12.62 26.15 -0.03
CA GLU A 325 -12.57 26.09 -1.49
C GLU A 325 -11.55 25.04 -1.96
N GLN A 326 -10.39 24.97 -1.31
CA GLN A 326 -9.35 23.99 -1.63
C GLN A 326 -9.76 22.55 -1.29
N LEU A 327 -10.53 22.36 -0.22
CA LEU A 327 -11.09 21.07 0.18
C LEU A 327 -11.99 20.48 -0.91
N TYR A 328 -12.81 21.32 -1.56
CA TYR A 328 -13.73 20.92 -2.63
C TYR A 328 -13.15 21.04 -4.05
N ASP A 329 -11.98 21.64 -4.22
CA ASP A 329 -11.27 21.68 -5.50
C ASP A 329 -10.88 20.25 -5.93
N TYR A 330 -11.45 19.82 -7.07
CA TYR A 330 -11.18 18.53 -7.70
C TYR A 330 -10.80 18.67 -9.18
N GLU A 331 -10.18 19.79 -9.54
CA GLU A 331 -9.56 19.97 -10.85
C GLU A 331 -8.45 18.95 -11.11
N SER A 332 -8.13 18.68 -12.37
CA SER A 332 -7.15 17.64 -12.75
C SER A 332 -5.80 17.81 -12.07
N ARG A 333 -5.36 19.05 -11.84
CA ARG A 333 -4.07 19.41 -11.21
C ARG A 333 -3.95 19.01 -9.73
N VAL A 334 -5.05 18.74 -9.04
CA VAL A 334 -5.06 18.39 -7.61
C VAL A 334 -5.58 16.98 -7.35
N ARG A 335 -5.93 16.18 -8.37
CA ARG A 335 -6.51 14.85 -8.15
C ARG A 335 -5.51 13.83 -7.58
N SER A 336 -4.22 14.09 -7.71
CA SER A 336 -3.16 13.19 -7.26
C SER A 336 -1.96 13.94 -6.68
N LEU A 337 -1.19 13.26 -5.83
CA LEU A 337 0.12 13.74 -5.43
C LEU A 337 1.16 13.55 -6.55
N GLY A 338 2.14 14.46 -6.63
CA GLY A 338 3.14 14.49 -7.68
C GLY A 338 3.68 15.90 -7.97
N PHE A 339 4.53 16.03 -8.99
CA PHE A 339 5.00 17.34 -9.41
C PHE A 339 3.93 18.14 -10.18
N PRO A 340 3.81 19.46 -9.95
CA PRO A 340 3.06 20.37 -10.80
C PRO A 340 3.53 20.32 -12.27
N PRO A 341 2.66 20.66 -13.25
CA PRO A 341 1.30 21.21 -13.09
C PRO A 341 0.18 20.15 -13.03
N ALA A 342 0.51 18.86 -13.20
CA ALA A 342 -0.48 17.79 -13.28
C ALA A 342 -0.93 17.25 -11.91
N SER A 343 -0.12 17.49 -10.88
CA SER A 343 -0.32 17.02 -9.51
C SER A 343 0.14 18.07 -8.50
N ILE A 344 -0.04 17.79 -7.21
CA ILE A 344 0.43 18.64 -6.10
C ILE A 344 1.39 17.88 -5.17
N THR A 345 2.32 18.61 -4.56
CA THR A 345 3.17 18.10 -3.47
C THR A 345 3.51 19.25 -2.54
N THR A 346 3.75 18.95 -1.27
CA THR A 346 4.29 19.92 -0.30
C THR A 346 5.71 19.60 0.16
N TYR A 347 6.32 18.51 -0.33
CA TYR A 347 7.77 18.27 -0.18
C TYR A 347 8.62 19.27 -0.96
N TRP A 348 8.03 19.85 -1.99
CA TRP A 348 8.61 20.84 -2.88
C TRP A 348 7.66 22.03 -2.98
N SER A 349 8.18 23.27 -3.05
CA SER A 349 7.33 24.45 -3.28
C SER A 349 6.59 24.36 -4.62
N ALA A 350 5.43 25.03 -4.73
CA ALA A 350 4.51 24.87 -5.87
C ALA A 350 5.11 25.27 -7.24
N ASN A 351 6.21 26.00 -7.24
CA ASN A 351 6.97 26.39 -8.44
C ASN A 351 8.11 25.42 -8.83
N CYS A 352 8.28 24.32 -8.10
CA CYS A 352 9.22 23.25 -8.46
C CYS A 352 8.58 22.22 -9.39
N ASN A 353 9.38 21.67 -10.31
CA ASN A 353 8.99 20.58 -11.19
C ASN A 353 10.04 19.45 -11.21
N GLU A 354 9.82 18.42 -12.02
CA GLU A 354 10.75 17.28 -12.15
C GLU A 354 12.19 17.67 -12.52
N ASN A 355 12.39 18.72 -13.31
CA ASN A 355 13.74 19.17 -13.67
C ASN A 355 14.44 19.85 -12.49
N ASP A 356 13.70 20.60 -11.69
CA ASP A 356 14.21 21.14 -10.44
C ASP A 356 14.59 20.00 -9.50
N ALA A 357 13.75 18.97 -9.39
CA ALA A 357 14.04 17.80 -8.57
C ALA A 357 15.30 17.04 -9.02
N LYS A 358 15.44 16.76 -10.32
CA LYS A 358 16.65 16.15 -10.89
C LYS A 358 17.90 16.98 -10.58
N PHE A 359 17.81 18.29 -10.72
CA PHE A 359 18.92 19.21 -10.48
C PHE A 359 19.32 19.28 -9.00
N VAL A 360 18.34 19.39 -8.10
CA VAL A 360 18.58 19.39 -6.65
C VAL A 360 19.17 18.05 -6.20
N THR A 361 18.66 16.93 -6.71
CA THR A 361 19.19 15.59 -6.43
C THR A 361 20.63 15.43 -6.94
N GLU A 362 20.96 15.95 -8.13
CA GLU A 362 22.34 15.97 -8.63
C GLU A 362 23.28 16.68 -7.67
N PHE A 363 22.89 17.87 -7.21
CA PHE A 363 23.67 18.65 -6.24
C PHE A 363 23.87 17.89 -4.92
N LEU A 364 22.78 17.38 -4.31
CA LEU A 364 22.83 16.66 -3.04
C LEU A 364 23.71 15.40 -3.13
N ASN A 365 23.61 14.65 -4.24
CA ASN A 365 24.46 13.48 -4.48
C ASN A 365 25.94 13.86 -4.59
N SER A 366 26.27 14.97 -5.25
CA SER A 366 27.65 15.46 -5.33
C SER A 366 28.23 15.83 -3.96
N LYS A 367 27.37 16.16 -2.99
CA LYS A 367 27.73 16.48 -1.60
C LYS A 367 27.59 15.30 -0.65
N LYS A 368 27.05 14.16 -1.12
CA LYS A 368 26.70 12.99 -0.30
C LYS A 368 25.80 13.35 0.89
N VAL A 369 24.83 14.24 0.65
CA VAL A 369 23.88 14.69 1.68
C VAL A 369 22.59 13.89 1.54
N GLU A 370 22.25 13.17 2.61
CA GLU A 370 20.96 12.52 2.76
C GLU A 370 19.90 13.49 3.29
N VAL A 371 18.66 13.37 2.79
CA VAL A 371 17.64 14.43 2.93
C VAL A 371 16.29 13.93 3.45
N TRP A 372 16.29 12.81 4.19
CA TRP A 372 15.10 12.13 4.73
C TRP A 372 14.11 13.09 5.42
N ASN A 373 14.60 13.99 6.28
CA ASN A 373 13.80 14.91 7.08
C ASN A 373 13.78 16.34 6.53
N SER A 374 13.75 16.51 5.21
CA SER A 374 13.78 17.84 4.60
C SER A 374 12.64 18.09 3.61
N ARG A 375 12.46 19.38 3.27
CA ARG A 375 11.68 19.87 2.14
C ARG A 375 12.50 20.84 1.30
N VAL A 376 12.03 21.14 0.08
CA VAL A 376 12.69 22.06 -0.85
C VAL A 376 11.80 23.25 -1.16
N PHE A 377 12.35 24.44 -1.01
CA PHE A 377 11.69 25.67 -1.39
C PHE A 377 12.51 26.43 -2.41
N LYS A 378 11.89 26.80 -3.54
CA LYS A 378 12.53 27.55 -4.61
C LYS A 378 12.08 29.00 -4.58
N THR A 379 13.05 29.90 -4.48
CA THR A 379 12.87 31.34 -4.75
C THR A 379 13.43 31.60 -6.15
N ALA A 380 12.60 32.06 -7.07
CA ALA A 380 12.99 32.24 -8.46
C ALA A 380 13.95 33.43 -8.64
N ALA A 381 14.80 33.38 -9.66
CA ALA A 381 15.58 34.55 -10.07
C ALA A 381 14.66 35.74 -10.37
N ASN A 382 15.15 36.95 -10.08
CA ASN A 382 14.45 38.23 -10.18
C ASN A 382 13.20 38.35 -9.29
N THR A 383 13.08 37.49 -8.27
CA THR A 383 12.10 37.64 -7.19
C THR A 383 12.83 37.84 -5.86
N ASP A 384 12.25 38.62 -4.95
CA ASP A 384 12.83 38.90 -3.62
C ASP A 384 14.27 39.43 -3.62
N GLY A 385 14.69 40.09 -4.71
CA GLY A 385 16.04 40.64 -4.86
C GLY A 385 17.12 39.61 -5.25
N ASN A 386 16.75 38.36 -5.55
CA ASN A 386 17.68 37.33 -5.99
C ASN A 386 17.99 37.46 -7.49
N ASP A 387 19.26 37.36 -7.86
CA ASP A 387 19.76 37.35 -9.24
C ASP A 387 19.74 35.94 -9.87
N LYS A 388 19.59 34.90 -9.04
CA LYS A 388 19.60 33.47 -9.43
C LYS A 388 18.46 32.73 -8.74
N ASP A 389 18.07 31.58 -9.30
CA ASP A 389 17.20 30.65 -8.56
C ASP A 389 17.93 30.20 -7.28
N GLU A 390 17.28 30.31 -6.13
CA GLU A 390 17.75 29.83 -4.84
C GLU A 390 16.90 28.62 -4.40
N TYR A 391 17.55 27.50 -4.08
CA TYR A 391 16.95 26.31 -3.49
C TYR A 391 17.30 26.25 -2.00
N GLU A 392 16.28 26.37 -1.15
CA GLU A 392 16.38 26.13 0.28
C GLU A 392 16.09 24.65 0.56
N ILE A 393 17.08 23.92 1.09
CA ILE A 393 16.91 22.58 1.64
C ILE A 393 16.66 22.74 3.15
N ARG A 394 15.39 22.65 3.55
CA ARG A 394 14.95 22.95 4.92
C ARG A 394 14.73 21.66 5.71
N PHE A 395 15.53 21.45 6.75
CA PHE A 395 15.43 20.31 7.65
C PHE A 395 14.42 20.53 8.79
N ALA A 396 13.74 19.46 9.18
CA ALA A 396 12.84 19.41 10.32
C ALA A 396 13.60 19.41 11.64
N SER A 397 13.29 20.37 12.51
CA SER A 397 13.90 20.50 13.84
C SER A 397 13.17 21.51 14.72
N LYS A 398 13.38 21.43 16.04
CA LYS A 398 12.98 22.47 16.98
C LYS A 398 13.85 23.71 16.85
N GLN A 399 15.18 23.52 16.80
CA GLN A 399 16.14 24.61 16.65
C GLN A 399 15.99 25.29 15.30
N LEU A 400 16.23 26.59 15.27
CA LEU A 400 16.14 27.43 14.09
C LEU A 400 17.49 27.58 13.38
N THR A 401 17.47 28.09 12.16
CA THR A 401 18.67 28.26 11.32
C THR A 401 19.70 29.19 11.94
N ASP A 402 19.27 30.21 12.68
CA ASP A 402 20.17 31.22 13.28
C ASP A 402 20.87 30.72 14.55
N GLU A 403 20.46 29.56 15.08
CA GLU A 403 21.14 28.90 16.19
C GLU A 403 22.38 28.13 15.70
N PRO A 404 23.46 28.02 16.50
CA PRO A 404 24.67 27.30 16.10
C PRO A 404 24.42 25.87 15.64
N ASP A 405 25.07 25.47 14.55
CA ASP A 405 25.00 24.09 14.07
C ASP A 405 25.88 23.17 14.94
N THR A 406 25.23 22.39 15.81
CA THR A 406 25.89 21.37 16.64
C THR A 406 25.67 19.95 16.10
N THR A 407 25.14 19.81 14.88
CA THR A 407 24.90 18.51 14.26
C THR A 407 26.22 17.88 13.82
N ALA A 408 26.24 16.56 13.58
CA ALA A 408 27.45 15.93 13.05
C ALA A 408 27.67 16.28 11.57
N GLU A 409 26.58 16.62 10.88
CA GLU A 409 26.55 16.95 9.47
C GLU A 409 27.18 18.32 9.16
N GLN A 410 27.07 19.30 10.09
CA GLN A 410 27.63 20.65 9.94
C GLN A 410 27.22 21.29 8.60
N LEU A 411 25.91 21.24 8.28
CA LEU A 411 25.34 21.72 7.02
C LEU A 411 24.56 23.03 7.20
N ILE A 412 24.00 23.28 8.38
CA ILE A 412 23.03 24.36 8.58
C ILE A 412 23.71 25.72 8.49
N GLY A 413 23.08 26.64 7.76
CA GLY A 413 23.61 27.98 7.51
C GLY A 413 24.58 28.05 6.33
N HIS A 414 25.01 26.92 5.77
CA HIS A 414 25.84 26.90 4.57
C HIS A 414 25.05 27.37 3.33
N LYS A 415 25.71 28.18 2.52
CA LYS A 415 25.26 28.62 1.20
C LYS A 415 26.32 28.31 0.15
N GLU A 416 25.89 27.84 -1.00
CA GLU A 416 26.79 27.49 -2.11
C GLU A 416 26.12 27.75 -3.46
N GLU A 417 26.92 28.22 -4.42
CA GLU A 417 26.50 28.27 -5.81
C GLU A 417 26.88 26.96 -6.53
N TYR A 418 25.91 26.34 -7.19
CA TYR A 418 26.12 25.16 -8.03
C TYR A 418 25.50 25.40 -9.41
N LYS A 419 26.35 25.39 -10.44
CA LYS A 419 25.97 25.58 -11.86
C LYS A 419 25.04 26.78 -12.09
N GLY A 420 25.34 27.93 -11.49
CA GLY A 420 24.59 29.18 -11.68
C GLY A 420 23.30 29.28 -10.87
N ARG A 421 23.08 28.39 -9.89
CA ARG A 421 21.93 28.40 -8.97
C ARG A 421 22.43 28.35 -7.53
N MET A 422 21.74 29.02 -6.62
CA MET A 422 22.11 29.07 -5.21
C MET A 422 21.44 27.94 -4.43
N PHE A 423 22.18 27.35 -3.50
CA PHE A 423 21.67 26.39 -2.52
C PHE A 423 21.90 26.92 -1.12
N LYS A 424 20.91 26.74 -0.24
CA LYS A 424 20.99 27.06 1.18
C LYS A 424 20.48 25.86 1.99
N PHE A 425 21.23 25.47 3.01
CA PHE A 425 20.78 24.49 3.99
C PHE A 425 20.26 25.22 5.23
N THR A 426 19.00 24.98 5.57
CA THR A 426 18.31 25.61 6.70
C THR A 426 17.65 24.55 7.58
N ARG A 427 17.21 24.95 8.76
CA ARG A 427 16.43 24.10 9.67
C ARG A 427 15.32 24.87 10.36
N GLY A 428 14.52 24.17 11.15
CA GLY A 428 13.34 24.70 11.83
C GLY A 428 12.05 24.46 11.04
N ASP A 429 12.02 23.43 10.18
CA ASP A 429 10.75 22.94 9.66
C ASP A 429 9.95 22.29 10.79
N TYR A 430 8.64 22.57 10.84
CA TYR A 430 7.73 22.11 11.89
C TYR A 430 8.13 22.48 13.33
N SER A 431 8.96 23.51 13.52
CA SER A 431 9.54 23.88 14.82
C SER A 431 8.52 24.11 15.95
N GLU A 432 7.31 24.54 15.60
CA GLU A 432 6.21 24.75 16.56
C GLU A 432 5.66 23.44 17.15
N LEU A 433 5.77 22.32 16.43
CA LEU A 433 5.24 21.00 16.81
C LEU A 433 6.28 20.15 17.58
N MET A 434 7.57 20.33 17.27
CA MET A 434 8.67 19.57 17.87
C MET A 434 8.73 19.59 19.41
N PRO A 435 8.42 20.71 20.12
CA PRO A 435 8.45 20.75 21.58
C PRO A 435 7.52 19.74 22.25
N ALA A 436 6.32 19.51 21.71
CA ALA A 436 5.36 18.57 22.28
C ALA A 436 5.82 17.12 22.10
N ILE A 437 6.39 16.80 20.93
CA ILE A 437 7.00 15.49 20.63
C ILE A 437 8.17 15.24 21.59
N ILE A 438 9.13 16.17 21.67
CA ILE A 438 10.31 16.07 22.54
C ILE A 438 9.91 15.92 24.01
N SER A 439 8.89 16.66 24.47
CA SER A 439 8.44 16.59 25.85
C SER A 439 7.89 15.21 26.21
N ASN A 440 7.08 14.62 25.33
CA ASN A 440 6.58 13.26 25.51
C ASN A 440 7.71 12.21 25.45
N LEU A 441 8.67 12.35 24.53
CA LEU A 441 9.82 11.45 24.48
C LEU A 441 10.69 11.55 25.74
N LYS A 442 10.88 12.74 26.32
CA LYS A 442 11.57 12.91 27.61
C LYS A 442 10.84 12.22 28.76
N LEU A 443 9.50 12.22 28.75
CA LEU A 443 8.71 11.48 29.73
C LEU A 443 8.85 9.97 29.51
N ALA A 444 8.87 9.50 28.25
CA ALA A 444 9.13 8.11 27.91
C ALA A 444 10.55 7.64 28.31
N VAL A 445 11.56 8.51 28.24
CA VAL A 445 12.93 8.22 28.74
C VAL A 445 12.92 7.87 30.23
N ASN A 446 12.07 8.53 31.04
CA ASN A 446 11.98 8.26 32.47
C ASN A 446 11.25 6.94 32.79
N THR A 447 10.60 6.34 31.80
CA THR A 447 9.87 5.07 31.92
C THR A 447 10.42 4.01 30.97
N SER A 448 11.64 4.20 30.45
CA SER A 448 12.30 3.25 29.55
C SER A 448 12.58 1.94 30.27
N LEU A 449 12.36 0.81 29.60
CA LEU A 449 12.43 -0.52 30.22
C LEU A 449 13.86 -1.08 30.26
N ASN A 450 14.80 -0.47 29.52
CA ASN A 450 16.21 -0.81 29.51
C ASN A 450 17.08 0.34 28.93
N ASP A 451 18.40 0.19 29.00
CA ASP A 451 19.36 1.20 28.53
C ASP A 451 19.32 1.43 27.01
N ASN A 452 19.04 0.42 26.19
CA ASN A 452 18.91 0.61 24.75
C ASN A 452 17.72 1.52 24.43
N GLN A 453 16.57 1.30 25.07
CA GLN A 453 15.39 2.17 24.93
C GLN A 453 15.65 3.59 25.43
N LYS A 454 16.36 3.72 26.55
CA LYS A 454 16.75 5.03 27.07
C LYS A 454 17.64 5.79 26.06
N ASN A 455 18.65 5.11 25.53
CA ASN A 455 19.63 5.70 24.62
C ASN A 455 19.01 6.01 23.25
N MET A 456 18.16 5.13 22.70
CA MET A 456 17.48 5.41 21.44
C MET A 456 16.59 6.64 21.54
N LEU A 457 15.83 6.79 22.64
CA LEU A 457 14.96 7.93 22.85
C LEU A 457 15.74 9.23 23.04
N ASN A 458 16.88 9.20 23.73
CA ASN A 458 17.76 10.37 23.87
C ASN A 458 18.30 10.83 22.49
N GLU A 459 18.69 9.89 21.63
CA GLU A 459 19.12 10.20 20.27
C GLU A 459 17.96 10.72 19.39
N TYR A 460 16.74 10.19 19.54
CA TYR A 460 15.56 10.73 18.87
C TYR A 460 15.20 12.14 19.36
N ILE A 461 15.33 12.42 20.65
CA ILE A 461 15.17 13.77 21.21
C ILE A 461 16.20 14.72 20.58
N LYS A 462 17.46 14.30 20.49
CA LYS A 462 18.53 15.10 19.85
C LYS A 462 18.21 15.33 18.37
N TYR A 463 17.72 14.31 17.67
CA TYR A 463 17.29 14.41 16.29
C TYR A 463 16.19 15.45 16.09
N PHE A 464 15.10 15.38 16.86
CA PHE A 464 14.01 16.35 16.74
C PHE A 464 14.39 17.75 17.23
N ASP A 465 15.32 17.87 18.17
CA ASP A 465 15.80 19.17 18.61
C ASP A 465 16.68 19.83 17.54
N THR A 466 17.61 19.09 16.94
CA THR A 466 18.69 19.66 16.10
C THR A 466 18.50 19.51 14.59
N GLY A 467 17.77 18.48 14.16
CA GLY A 467 17.64 18.05 12.76
C GLY A 467 18.68 17.01 12.29
N SER A 468 19.55 16.51 13.19
CA SER A 468 20.68 15.62 12.82
C SER A 468 20.25 14.20 12.45
N LEU A 469 20.37 13.83 11.18
CA LEU A 469 20.11 12.47 10.70
C LEU A 469 21.01 11.43 11.38
N THR A 470 22.25 11.81 11.69
CA THR A 470 23.22 10.99 12.42
C THR A 470 22.71 10.62 13.80
N ALA A 471 22.03 11.54 14.50
CA ALA A 471 21.36 11.22 15.76
C ALA A 471 20.25 10.18 15.56
N HIS A 472 19.39 10.34 14.54
CA HIS A 472 18.36 9.34 14.25
C HIS A 472 18.94 7.96 13.90
N LYS A 473 20.00 7.91 13.08
CA LYS A 473 20.77 6.70 12.79
C LYS A 473 21.34 6.08 14.06
N ASN A 474 21.92 6.86 14.97
CA ASN A 474 22.41 6.35 16.25
C ASN A 474 21.29 5.81 17.13
N GLY A 475 20.15 6.50 17.20
CA GLY A 475 18.96 5.99 17.88
C GLY A 475 18.51 4.65 17.29
N SER A 476 18.51 4.55 15.97
CA SER A 476 18.20 3.31 15.23
C SER A 476 19.19 2.18 15.56
N ARG A 477 20.49 2.47 15.75
CA ARG A 477 21.50 1.50 16.20
C ARG A 477 21.21 0.96 17.61
N TYR A 478 20.74 1.80 18.52
CA TYR A 478 20.31 1.33 19.84
C TYR A 478 19.03 0.51 19.74
N TRP A 479 18.08 0.94 18.91
CA TRP A 479 16.83 0.24 18.68
C TRP A 479 17.01 -1.17 18.12
N ILE A 480 17.89 -1.39 17.14
CA ILE A 480 18.16 -2.75 16.61
C ILE A 480 18.82 -3.66 17.65
N LYS A 481 19.52 -3.10 18.65
CA LYS A 481 20.17 -3.82 19.77
C LYS A 481 19.18 -4.17 20.87
N ASP A 482 18.04 -3.50 20.95
CA ASP A 482 16.95 -3.83 21.86
C ASP A 482 16.18 -5.06 21.35
N LYS A 483 16.64 -6.27 21.72
CA LYS A 483 16.05 -7.55 21.28
C LYS A 483 14.90 -7.96 22.18
N GLY A 484 13.77 -8.35 21.57
CA GLY A 484 12.59 -8.86 22.27
C GLY A 484 12.00 -7.95 23.37
N PRO A 485 11.88 -6.61 23.19
CA PRO A 485 11.26 -5.76 24.21
C PRO A 485 9.78 -6.09 24.38
N THR A 486 9.18 -5.91 25.57
CA THR A 486 7.72 -6.08 25.72
C THR A 486 6.92 -5.07 24.90
N VAL A 487 7.43 -3.83 24.83
CA VAL A 487 6.84 -2.72 24.08
C VAL A 487 7.86 -2.28 23.04
N GLU A 488 7.48 -2.40 21.78
CA GLU A 488 8.26 -1.95 20.63
C GLU A 488 7.82 -0.55 20.21
N ALA A 489 8.76 0.27 19.75
CA ALA A 489 8.47 1.63 19.32
C ALA A 489 9.51 2.18 18.34
N TYR A 490 9.03 2.98 17.38
CA TYR A 490 9.88 3.68 16.44
C TYR A 490 9.20 4.98 15.99
N ILE A 491 9.98 6.04 15.71
CA ILE A 491 9.46 7.38 15.41
C ILE A 491 10.44 8.17 14.54
N GLY A 492 9.96 8.86 13.51
CA GLY A 492 10.77 9.75 12.68
C GLY A 492 10.25 9.93 11.25
N PHE A 493 11.11 10.42 10.38
CA PHE A 493 10.86 10.49 8.93
C PHE A 493 11.40 9.21 8.29
N ILE A 494 10.53 8.21 8.05
CA ILE A 494 10.95 6.82 7.81
C ILE A 494 10.79 6.38 6.35
N GLU A 495 9.61 6.54 5.75
CA GLU A 495 9.29 5.98 4.43
C GLU A 495 9.24 7.04 3.33
N THR A 496 9.87 6.79 2.18
CA THR A 496 10.02 7.78 1.09
C THR A 496 8.99 7.64 -0.04
N TYR A 497 7.90 6.90 0.17
CA TYR A 497 6.94 6.55 -0.88
C TYR A 497 6.21 7.75 -1.50
N ARG A 498 5.95 8.80 -0.72
CA ARG A 498 5.06 9.91 -1.11
C ARG A 498 5.79 11.16 -1.60
N ASP A 499 7.12 11.22 -1.45
CA ASP A 499 7.92 12.24 -2.14
C ASP A 499 7.95 11.88 -3.63
N PRO A 500 7.51 12.74 -4.55
CA PRO A 500 7.60 12.45 -5.98
C PRO A 500 9.03 12.27 -6.50
N ALA A 501 10.05 12.71 -5.76
CA ALA A 501 11.45 12.40 -6.04
C ALA A 501 11.99 11.13 -5.34
N GLY A 502 11.22 10.57 -4.39
CA GLY A 502 11.52 9.31 -3.72
C GLY A 502 12.66 9.32 -2.69
N VAL A 503 13.08 10.50 -2.19
CA VAL A 503 14.26 10.63 -1.30
C VAL A 503 14.00 11.37 0.00
N ARG A 504 12.83 12.02 0.15
CA ARG A 504 12.34 12.59 1.41
C ARG A 504 11.29 11.67 2.01
N ALA A 505 11.31 11.54 3.32
CA ALA A 505 10.45 10.61 4.02
C ALA A 505 9.23 11.30 4.63
N GLU A 506 8.11 10.59 4.65
CA GLU A 506 6.94 10.93 5.45
C GLU A 506 7.23 10.66 6.94
N PHE A 507 6.68 11.50 7.81
CA PHE A 507 6.72 11.26 9.24
C PHE A 507 5.78 10.10 9.60
N GLU A 508 6.29 9.15 10.35
CA GLU A 508 5.49 8.11 11.01
C GLU A 508 6.00 7.82 12.43
N ALA A 509 5.13 7.25 13.24
CA ALA A 509 5.50 6.75 14.56
C ALA A 509 4.57 5.63 14.98
N PHE A 510 5.11 4.65 15.71
CA PHE A 510 4.29 3.62 16.31
C PHE A 510 4.77 3.21 17.69
N THR A 511 3.82 2.69 18.47
CA THR A 511 4.10 1.84 19.64
C THR A 511 3.20 0.62 19.59
N ALA A 512 3.79 -0.54 19.89
CA ALA A 512 3.15 -1.82 19.78
C ALA A 512 3.58 -2.74 20.92
N VAL A 513 2.71 -3.65 21.31
CA VAL A 513 2.98 -4.64 22.35
C VAL A 513 3.33 -5.96 21.69
N VAL A 514 4.39 -6.61 22.17
CA VAL A 514 4.72 -7.96 21.71
C VAL A 514 3.64 -8.94 22.13
N ASN A 515 3.04 -9.60 21.15
CA ASN A 515 2.10 -10.68 21.40
C ASN A 515 2.88 -11.93 21.83
N LYS A 516 3.04 -12.11 23.16
CA LYS A 516 3.83 -13.22 23.73
C LYS A 516 3.30 -14.61 23.33
N GLU A 517 2.02 -14.75 22.99
CA GLU A 517 1.46 -16.04 22.58
C GLU A 517 1.79 -16.37 21.12
N SER A 518 1.48 -15.48 20.18
CA SER A 518 1.87 -15.68 18.78
C SER A 518 3.39 -15.74 18.63
N SER A 519 4.15 -14.91 19.35
CA SER A 519 5.63 -14.98 19.33
C SER A 519 6.18 -16.30 19.89
N LYS A 520 5.47 -17.03 20.78
CA LYS A 520 5.86 -18.40 21.17
C LYS A 520 5.69 -19.38 20.02
N VAL A 521 4.58 -19.30 19.29
CA VAL A 521 4.32 -20.15 18.11
C VAL A 521 5.37 -19.86 17.03
N LEU A 522 5.68 -18.59 16.79
CA LEU A 522 6.75 -18.19 15.88
C LEU A 522 8.13 -18.67 16.36
N GLY A 523 8.41 -18.62 17.66
CA GLY A 523 9.63 -19.17 18.26
C GLY A 523 9.77 -20.68 18.07
N GLU A 524 8.68 -21.44 18.21
CA GLU A 524 8.66 -22.88 17.88
C GLU A 524 8.91 -23.12 16.38
N LEU A 525 8.33 -22.28 15.50
CA LEU A 525 8.59 -22.36 14.06
C LEU A 525 10.06 -22.08 13.73
N VAL A 526 10.67 -21.06 14.33
CA VAL A 526 12.10 -20.75 14.18
C VAL A 526 12.97 -21.91 14.67
N TYR A 527 12.58 -22.57 15.77
CA TYR A 527 13.27 -23.74 16.30
C TYR A 527 13.28 -24.91 15.31
N HIS A 528 12.15 -25.16 14.63
CA HIS A 528 12.00 -26.24 13.63
C HIS A 528 12.33 -25.84 12.19
N ALA A 529 12.63 -24.56 11.92
CA ALA A 529 12.75 -24.01 10.58
C ALA A 529 13.77 -24.77 9.71
N GLU A 530 14.96 -25.03 10.26
CA GLU A 530 16.03 -25.72 9.53
C GLU A 530 15.64 -27.15 9.14
N GLU A 531 14.94 -27.87 10.01
CA GLU A 531 14.42 -29.21 9.74
C GLU A 531 13.33 -29.17 8.66
N ILE A 532 12.40 -28.22 8.75
CA ILE A 532 11.31 -28.03 7.78
C ILE A 532 11.88 -27.72 6.40
N ILE A 533 12.84 -26.79 6.31
CA ILE A 533 13.51 -26.41 5.06
C ILE A 533 14.15 -27.65 4.41
N LYS A 534 14.96 -28.39 5.17
CA LYS A 534 15.70 -29.56 4.65
C LYS A 534 14.78 -30.71 4.22
N SER A 535 13.67 -30.92 4.91
CA SER A 535 12.79 -32.06 4.69
C SER A 535 11.67 -31.81 3.69
N SER A 536 11.27 -30.55 3.50
CA SER A 536 9.99 -30.23 2.85
C SER A 536 10.13 -29.41 1.56
N LEU A 537 11.07 -28.45 1.47
CA LEU A 537 11.17 -27.56 0.30
C LEU A 537 11.61 -28.30 -0.97
N PRO A 538 11.10 -27.92 -2.16
CA PRO A 538 11.20 -28.76 -3.36
C PRO A 538 12.54 -28.64 -4.10
N TRP A 539 13.53 -27.94 -3.55
CA TRP A 539 14.85 -27.77 -4.16
C TRP A 539 15.96 -28.55 -3.44
N PRO A 540 17.04 -28.93 -4.15
CA PRO A 540 18.17 -29.63 -3.54
C PRO A 540 18.88 -28.81 -2.46
N LYS A 541 19.58 -29.49 -1.55
CA LYS A 541 20.35 -28.86 -0.46
C LYS A 541 21.34 -27.81 -0.98
N GLU A 542 21.93 -28.04 -2.15
CA GLU A 542 22.90 -27.13 -2.76
C GLU A 542 22.29 -25.76 -3.12
N PHE A 543 20.97 -25.68 -3.29
CA PHE A 543 20.22 -24.44 -3.55
C PHE A 543 19.69 -23.78 -2.27
N GLU A 544 20.06 -24.30 -1.11
CA GLU A 544 19.76 -23.74 0.21
C GLU A 544 21.00 -23.09 0.83
N LYS A 545 20.80 -22.15 1.76
CA LYS A 545 21.88 -21.49 2.50
C LYS A 545 22.68 -22.54 3.28
N ASP A 546 23.99 -22.33 3.38
CA ASP A 546 24.90 -23.29 4.04
C ASP A 546 24.61 -23.39 5.54
N GLU A 547 24.29 -22.26 6.16
CA GLU A 547 23.89 -22.13 7.56
C GLU A 547 22.57 -21.37 7.67
N TYR A 548 21.66 -21.87 8.52
CA TYR A 548 20.41 -21.19 8.81
C TYR A 548 20.59 -20.20 9.97
N LEU A 549 20.64 -18.91 9.63
CA LEU A 549 20.61 -17.85 10.64
C LEU A 549 19.18 -17.73 11.19
N ARG A 550 18.98 -18.07 12.46
CA ARG A 550 17.68 -17.97 13.13
C ARG A 550 17.31 -16.49 13.31
N PRO A 551 16.31 -15.96 12.59
CA PRO A 551 15.91 -14.57 12.76
C PRO A 551 15.10 -14.38 14.05
N ASP A 552 15.11 -13.16 14.57
CA ASP A 552 14.14 -12.72 15.58
C ASP A 552 12.82 -12.41 14.84
N PHE A 553 11.78 -13.18 15.09
CA PHE A 553 10.49 -13.05 14.41
C PHE A 553 9.38 -12.82 15.41
N THR A 554 8.87 -11.59 15.43
CA THR A 554 8.01 -11.09 16.51
C THR A 554 6.68 -10.60 15.97
N ALA A 555 5.59 -11.11 16.54
CA ALA A 555 4.25 -10.61 16.30
C ALA A 555 3.95 -9.46 17.26
N LEU A 556 3.50 -8.34 16.71
CA LEU A 556 3.14 -7.14 17.46
C LEU A 556 1.66 -6.81 17.30
N ASP A 557 1.06 -6.35 18.39
CA ASP A 557 -0.25 -5.70 18.38
C ASP A 557 -0.04 -4.19 18.51
N ILE A 558 -0.34 -3.44 17.43
CA ILE A 558 -0.26 -1.98 17.40
C ILE A 558 -1.19 -1.39 18.47
N VAL A 559 -0.65 -0.51 19.32
CA VAL A 559 -1.44 0.33 20.22
C VAL A 559 -1.68 1.70 19.57
N THR A 560 -0.66 2.24 18.92
CA THR A 560 -0.74 3.51 18.19
C THR A 560 0.16 3.44 16.97
N PHE A 561 -0.35 3.91 15.84
CA PHE A 561 0.38 4.16 14.61
C PHE A 561 -0.09 5.48 14.03
N SER A 562 0.76 6.50 14.01
CA SER A 562 0.50 7.78 13.34
C SER A 562 1.23 7.81 12.00
N GLY A 563 0.53 8.17 10.92
CA GLY A 563 1.05 8.22 9.56
C GLY A 563 -0.09 8.24 8.54
N SER A 564 0.22 8.14 7.25
CA SER A 564 -0.80 8.14 6.19
C SER A 564 -1.46 6.78 5.94
N SER A 565 -0.86 5.70 6.44
CA SER A 565 -1.43 4.35 6.40
C SER A 565 -0.78 3.47 7.47
N ILE A 566 -1.47 2.40 7.88
CA ILE A 566 -0.93 1.40 8.81
C ILE A 566 -0.55 0.16 7.99
N PRO A 567 0.73 -0.24 7.92
CA PRO A 567 1.16 -1.39 7.15
C PRO A 567 0.80 -2.71 7.86
N ALA A 568 0.85 -3.83 7.13
CA ALA A 568 0.68 -5.17 7.71
C ALA A 568 1.97 -5.73 8.35
N GLY A 569 3.11 -5.16 7.98
CA GLY A 569 4.45 -5.52 8.46
C GLY A 569 5.46 -4.45 8.09
N ILE A 570 6.60 -4.44 8.79
CA ILE A 570 7.63 -3.41 8.64
C ILE A 570 9.02 -4.06 8.68
N ASN A 571 9.94 -3.56 7.86
CA ASN A 571 11.35 -3.94 7.85
C ASN A 571 12.22 -2.67 7.90
N ILE A 572 12.72 -2.34 9.08
CA ILE A 572 13.40 -1.07 9.40
C ILE A 572 14.65 -1.31 10.27
N PRO A 573 15.59 -0.34 10.37
CA PRO A 573 15.60 0.97 9.72
C PRO A 573 15.84 0.90 8.20
N ASN A 574 15.51 1.98 7.49
CA ASN A 574 15.73 2.12 6.04
C ASN A 574 17.15 2.59 5.67
N TYR A 575 18.06 2.69 6.64
CA TYR A 575 19.46 3.06 6.43
C TYR A 575 20.28 1.84 6.00
N ASP A 576 20.64 1.76 4.72
CA ASP A 576 21.41 0.62 4.17
C ASP A 576 22.70 0.35 4.92
N GLU A 577 23.41 1.39 5.36
CA GLU A 577 24.65 1.23 6.15
C GLU A 577 24.42 0.46 7.47
N ILE A 578 23.25 0.61 8.10
CA ILE A 578 22.89 -0.07 9.34
C ILE A 578 22.39 -1.48 9.00
N ARG A 579 21.51 -1.60 7.99
CA ARG A 579 20.95 -2.89 7.55
C ARG A 579 22.03 -3.89 7.16
N GLN A 580 23.06 -3.44 6.45
CA GLN A 580 24.12 -4.29 5.94
C GLN A 580 25.16 -4.66 7.01
N ASN A 581 25.48 -3.76 7.95
CA ASN A 581 26.63 -3.94 8.85
C ASN A 581 26.23 -4.26 10.30
N GLU A 582 25.03 -3.88 10.74
CA GLU A 582 24.62 -4.00 12.15
C GLU A 582 23.33 -4.82 12.33
N GLY A 583 22.39 -4.72 11.38
CA GLY A 583 21.15 -5.49 11.33
C GLY A 583 19.89 -4.64 11.19
N PHE A 584 18.74 -5.30 11.23
CA PHE A 584 17.41 -4.72 11.10
C PHE A 584 16.42 -5.56 11.92
N LYS A 585 15.19 -5.06 12.12
CA LYS A 585 14.08 -5.85 12.69
C LYS A 585 12.99 -6.05 11.64
N ASN A 586 12.43 -7.26 11.63
CA ASN A 586 11.23 -7.59 10.86
C ASN A 586 10.08 -7.71 11.83
N VAL A 587 9.03 -6.97 11.57
CA VAL A 587 7.90 -6.85 12.49
C VAL A 587 6.63 -7.21 11.75
N HIS A 588 5.85 -8.12 12.34
CA HIS A 588 4.53 -8.47 11.86
C HIS A 588 3.45 -7.78 12.71
N LEU A 589 2.56 -7.01 12.07
CA LEU A 589 1.50 -6.27 12.75
C LEU A 589 0.19 -7.07 12.76
N LEU A 590 0.11 -7.99 13.73
CA LEU A 590 -0.90 -9.04 13.80
C LEU A 590 -2.32 -8.47 13.88
N ASN A 591 -2.57 -7.50 14.77
CA ASN A 591 -3.89 -6.91 14.90
C ASN A 591 -4.32 -6.06 13.70
N VAL A 592 -3.38 -5.49 12.93
CA VAL A 592 -3.68 -4.79 11.67
C VAL A 592 -4.19 -5.78 10.62
N VAL A 593 -3.50 -6.91 10.48
CA VAL A 593 -3.93 -8.00 9.58
C VAL A 593 -5.29 -8.57 10.02
N LYS A 594 -5.48 -8.82 11.32
CA LYS A 594 -6.76 -9.26 11.86
C LYS A 594 -7.88 -8.27 11.57
N ALA A 595 -7.65 -6.97 11.75
CA ALA A 595 -8.63 -5.93 11.43
C ALA A 595 -8.94 -5.88 9.93
N GLY A 596 -7.92 -5.91 9.06
CA GLY A 596 -8.12 -5.95 7.60
C GLY A 596 -8.96 -7.15 7.17
N ASN A 597 -8.67 -8.33 7.73
CA ASN A 597 -9.45 -9.54 7.50
C ASN A 597 -10.87 -9.40 8.05
N ALA A 598 -11.03 -8.87 9.27
CA ALA A 598 -12.32 -8.65 9.92
C ALA A 598 -13.29 -7.84 9.06
N ALA A 599 -12.81 -6.73 8.52
CA ALA A 599 -13.59 -5.83 7.69
C ALA A 599 -13.86 -6.34 6.27
N MET A 600 -13.09 -7.34 5.82
CA MET A 600 -13.24 -7.91 4.49
C MET A 600 -14.52 -8.75 4.41
N LYS A 601 -15.48 -8.28 3.60
CA LYS A 601 -16.64 -9.11 3.23
C LYS A 601 -16.15 -10.29 2.38
N ILE A 602 -16.51 -11.49 2.82
CA ILE A 602 -16.22 -12.74 2.11
C ILE A 602 -17.14 -12.76 0.89
N LYS A 603 -16.54 -12.70 -0.30
CA LYS A 603 -17.24 -12.68 -1.58
C LYS A 603 -16.64 -13.71 -2.52
N PHE A 604 -17.40 -14.02 -3.56
CA PHE A 604 -17.01 -14.92 -4.63
C PHE A 604 -16.86 -16.38 -4.18
N VAL A 605 -17.53 -16.80 -3.11
CA VAL A 605 -17.52 -18.19 -2.63
C VAL A 605 -18.94 -18.61 -2.29
N SER A 606 -19.16 -19.92 -2.08
CA SER A 606 -20.44 -20.40 -1.58
C SER A 606 -20.65 -20.00 -0.11
N ASP A 607 -21.90 -20.10 0.37
CA ASP A 607 -22.22 -19.79 1.77
C ASP A 607 -21.48 -20.73 2.74
N GLU A 608 -21.28 -22.00 2.36
CA GLU A 608 -20.52 -22.97 3.14
C GLU A 608 -19.04 -22.58 3.27
N ASP A 609 -18.41 -22.20 2.16
CA ASP A 609 -17.02 -21.75 2.16
C ASP A 609 -16.87 -20.40 2.87
N ALA A 610 -17.87 -19.52 2.80
CA ALA A 610 -17.89 -18.27 3.55
C ALA A 610 -17.86 -18.49 5.06
N GLU A 611 -18.64 -19.44 5.58
CA GLU A 611 -18.59 -19.78 7.01
C GLU A 611 -17.27 -20.43 7.41
N LEU A 612 -16.68 -21.28 6.55
CA LEU A 612 -15.34 -21.83 6.81
C LEU A 612 -14.27 -20.72 6.86
N ILE A 613 -14.27 -19.81 5.89
CA ILE A 613 -13.34 -18.66 5.86
C ILE A 613 -13.54 -17.83 7.13
N LYS A 614 -14.77 -17.51 7.51
CA LYS A 614 -15.05 -16.75 8.73
C LYS A 614 -14.48 -17.39 9.98
N MET A 615 -14.51 -18.72 10.09
CA MET A 615 -13.96 -19.46 11.23
C MET A 615 -12.43 -19.57 11.23
N TYR A 616 -11.82 -19.79 10.06
CA TYR A 616 -10.39 -20.18 10.00
C TYR A 616 -9.47 -19.14 9.35
N ARG A 617 -9.98 -18.05 8.75
CA ARG A 617 -9.16 -17.08 8.00
C ARG A 617 -8.03 -16.48 8.83
N GLU A 618 -8.25 -16.22 10.12
CA GLU A 618 -7.24 -15.58 10.97
C GLU A 618 -6.07 -16.52 11.20
N ALA A 619 -6.34 -17.75 11.62
CA ALA A 619 -5.33 -18.78 11.78
C ALA A 619 -4.64 -19.11 10.44
N ALA A 620 -5.41 -19.19 9.34
CA ALA A 620 -4.86 -19.47 8.02
C ALA A 620 -3.91 -18.37 7.56
N CYS A 621 -4.27 -17.12 7.82
CA CYS A 621 -3.44 -15.96 7.53
C CYS A 621 -2.17 -15.95 8.39
N GLU A 622 -2.26 -16.27 9.68
CA GLU A 622 -1.09 -16.39 10.57
C GLU A 622 -0.12 -17.47 10.07
N VAL A 623 -0.63 -18.64 9.67
CA VAL A 623 0.18 -19.71 9.05
C VAL A 623 0.84 -19.21 7.77
N GLN A 624 0.07 -18.63 6.85
CA GLN A 624 0.59 -18.18 5.56
C GLN A 624 1.69 -17.15 5.74
N LEU A 625 1.45 -16.14 6.57
CA LEU A 625 2.39 -15.06 6.83
C LEU A 625 3.65 -15.56 7.53
N ALA A 626 3.51 -16.39 8.57
CA ALA A 626 4.67 -16.92 9.27
C ALA A 626 5.57 -17.76 8.35
N LEU A 627 4.96 -18.61 7.51
CA LEU A 627 5.70 -19.40 6.54
C LEU A 627 6.28 -18.54 5.40
N HIS A 628 5.56 -17.52 4.93
CA HIS A 628 5.99 -16.58 3.91
C HIS A 628 7.23 -15.80 4.35
N GLU A 629 7.20 -15.18 5.53
CA GLU A 629 8.30 -14.35 6.03
C GLU A 629 9.51 -15.21 6.41
N LEU A 630 9.29 -16.23 7.25
CA LEU A 630 10.39 -16.98 7.85
C LEU A 630 11.00 -18.02 6.90
N LEU A 631 10.17 -18.77 6.19
CA LEU A 631 10.61 -19.90 5.36
C LEU A 631 10.51 -19.58 3.87
N GLY A 632 9.70 -18.61 3.47
CA GLY A 632 9.70 -18.03 2.13
C GLY A 632 10.97 -17.19 1.97
N HIS A 633 10.97 -15.93 2.39
CA HIS A 633 12.13 -15.04 2.25
C HIS A 633 13.39 -15.55 2.94
N GLY A 634 13.25 -16.24 4.08
CA GLY A 634 14.39 -16.77 4.83
C GLY A 634 15.12 -17.95 4.16
N SER A 635 14.55 -18.58 3.14
CA SER A 635 15.14 -19.75 2.45
C SER A 635 15.73 -19.43 1.07
N GLY A 636 16.55 -20.34 0.57
CA GLY A 636 17.14 -20.29 -0.75
C GLY A 636 18.47 -19.54 -0.80
N LYS A 637 19.42 -20.08 -1.56
CA LYS A 637 20.76 -19.52 -1.78
C LYS A 637 20.85 -18.80 -3.13
N LEU A 638 21.64 -17.74 -3.18
CA LEU A 638 22.11 -17.11 -4.42
C LEU A 638 23.52 -17.60 -4.70
N PHE A 639 23.77 -18.11 -5.91
CA PHE A 639 25.12 -18.47 -6.34
C PHE A 639 25.86 -17.23 -6.80
N SER A 640 27.03 -16.98 -6.23
CA SER A 640 27.82 -15.80 -6.55
C SER A 640 29.31 -16.11 -6.62
N VAL A 641 30.04 -15.22 -7.29
CA VAL A 641 31.50 -15.18 -7.30
C VAL A 641 31.98 -13.88 -6.65
N ASN A 642 32.99 -13.96 -5.79
CA ASN A 642 33.61 -12.79 -5.18
C ASN A 642 34.68 -12.16 -6.09
N GLU A 643 35.24 -11.01 -5.67
CA GLU A 643 36.28 -10.30 -6.45
C GLU A 643 37.54 -11.14 -6.71
N SER A 644 37.84 -12.10 -5.83
CA SER A 644 38.97 -13.03 -5.99
C SER A 644 38.65 -14.24 -6.88
N GLY A 645 37.48 -14.29 -7.53
CA GLY A 645 37.07 -15.38 -8.42
C GLY A 645 36.61 -16.66 -7.69
N THR A 646 36.43 -16.61 -6.36
CA THR A 646 35.96 -17.75 -5.55
C THR A 646 34.44 -17.81 -5.55
N LEU A 647 33.90 -18.98 -5.90
CA LEU A 647 32.47 -19.24 -5.87
C LEU A 647 32.00 -19.54 -4.44
N ASN A 648 30.82 -19.06 -4.08
CA ASN A 648 30.19 -19.39 -2.80
C ASN A 648 29.48 -20.76 -2.79
N PHE A 649 29.62 -21.55 -3.86
CA PHE A 649 29.00 -22.86 -4.01
C PHE A 649 29.97 -23.87 -4.67
N ASN A 650 29.72 -25.15 -4.48
CA ASN A 650 30.56 -26.20 -5.05
C ASN A 650 30.15 -26.50 -6.50
N HIS A 651 30.81 -25.86 -7.47
CA HIS A 651 30.53 -26.03 -8.89
C HIS A 651 30.59 -27.49 -9.39
N LYS A 652 31.46 -28.33 -8.81
CA LYS A 652 31.60 -29.74 -9.23
C LYS A 652 30.41 -30.60 -8.81
N ASN A 653 29.89 -30.35 -7.62
CA ASN A 653 28.84 -31.17 -7.01
C ASN A 653 27.44 -30.58 -7.19
N THR A 654 27.32 -29.33 -7.62
CA THR A 654 26.04 -28.66 -7.83
C THR A 654 25.61 -28.80 -9.29
N LYS A 655 24.47 -29.47 -9.52
CA LYS A 655 23.84 -29.59 -10.84
C LYS A 655 22.51 -28.86 -10.85
N ASN A 656 22.13 -28.29 -11.99
CA ASN A 656 20.83 -27.66 -12.18
C ASN A 656 19.73 -28.74 -12.18
N PRO A 657 18.80 -28.76 -11.21
CA PRO A 657 17.81 -29.84 -11.08
C PRO A 657 16.73 -29.80 -12.18
N LEU A 658 16.64 -28.72 -12.98
CA LEU A 658 15.68 -28.62 -14.08
C LEU A 658 16.16 -29.34 -15.35
N ASN A 659 17.47 -29.54 -15.52
CA ASN A 659 18.05 -30.10 -16.75
C ASN A 659 19.24 -31.05 -16.55
N GLY A 660 19.78 -31.18 -15.33
CA GLY A 660 20.93 -32.03 -15.00
C GLY A 660 22.31 -31.43 -15.32
N ASN A 661 22.36 -30.23 -15.91
CA ASN A 661 23.61 -29.61 -16.37
C ASN A 661 24.39 -28.93 -15.23
N GLU A 662 25.64 -28.55 -15.51
CA GLU A 662 26.43 -27.70 -14.61
C GLU A 662 25.86 -26.29 -14.50
N ILE A 663 26.14 -25.63 -13.38
CA ILE A 663 25.74 -24.24 -13.15
C ILE A 663 26.67 -23.30 -13.93
N THR A 664 26.17 -22.73 -15.02
CA THR A 664 26.94 -21.83 -15.90
C THR A 664 26.69 -20.34 -15.64
N SER A 665 25.76 -20.00 -14.74
CA SER A 665 25.37 -18.62 -14.43
C SER A 665 25.23 -18.43 -12.92
N TYR A 666 25.67 -17.26 -12.45
CA TYR A 666 25.71 -16.84 -11.04
C TYR A 666 25.97 -15.33 -10.98
N TYR A 667 25.68 -14.72 -9.83
CA TYR A 667 25.89 -13.29 -9.58
C TYR A 667 27.39 -12.94 -9.53
N ARG A 668 27.76 -11.88 -10.23
CA ARG A 668 29.12 -11.31 -10.26
C ARG A 668 29.35 -10.34 -9.09
N PRO A 669 30.60 -9.91 -8.82
CA PRO A 669 30.87 -8.96 -7.75
C PRO A 669 30.06 -7.67 -7.96
N GLY A 670 29.32 -7.26 -6.92
CA GLY A 670 28.43 -6.09 -6.95
C GLY A 670 27.04 -6.33 -7.53
N GLU A 671 26.77 -7.49 -8.16
CA GLU A 671 25.42 -7.84 -8.62
C GLU A 671 24.56 -8.36 -7.46
N THR A 672 23.30 -7.97 -7.46
CA THR A 672 22.29 -8.39 -6.48
C THR A 672 21.07 -8.96 -7.20
N PHE A 673 20.20 -9.66 -6.47
CA PHE A 673 18.92 -10.13 -7.03
C PHE A 673 18.14 -8.97 -7.68
N ASN A 674 18.04 -7.82 -7.00
CA ASN A 674 17.33 -6.65 -7.50
C ASN A 674 17.99 -6.03 -8.74
N SER A 675 19.33 -5.97 -8.79
CA SER A 675 20.02 -5.40 -9.96
C SER A 675 19.87 -6.26 -11.21
N ILE A 676 19.73 -7.59 -11.05
CA ILE A 676 19.57 -8.53 -12.17
C ILE A 676 18.10 -8.69 -12.59
N PHE A 677 17.18 -8.82 -11.63
CA PHE A 677 15.76 -9.06 -11.90
C PHE A 677 14.95 -7.78 -12.14
N THR A 678 15.53 -6.62 -11.80
CA THR A 678 15.02 -5.28 -12.13
C THR A 678 13.53 -5.11 -11.79
N ASP A 679 12.69 -4.85 -12.78
CA ASP A 679 11.26 -4.53 -12.63
C ASP A 679 10.40 -5.71 -12.14
N ILE A 680 10.87 -6.96 -12.27
CA ILE A 680 10.12 -8.12 -11.78
C ILE A 680 10.62 -8.61 -10.42
N ALA A 681 11.74 -8.07 -9.90
CA ALA A 681 12.42 -8.60 -8.72
C ALA A 681 11.47 -8.77 -7.52
N SER A 682 10.80 -7.68 -7.10
CA SER A 682 9.90 -7.72 -5.95
C SER A 682 8.76 -8.72 -6.17
N SER A 683 8.00 -8.58 -7.25
CA SER A 683 6.86 -9.47 -7.55
C SER A 683 7.28 -10.95 -7.61
N TYR A 684 8.41 -11.24 -8.23
CA TYR A 684 8.95 -12.60 -8.35
C TYR A 684 9.28 -13.20 -6.99
N GLU A 685 9.93 -12.42 -6.12
CA GLU A 685 10.28 -12.87 -4.78
C GLU A 685 9.07 -13.06 -3.88
N GLU A 686 8.09 -12.15 -3.95
CA GLU A 686 6.80 -12.31 -3.27
C GLU A 686 6.08 -13.59 -3.71
N CYS A 687 6.09 -13.87 -5.02
CA CYS A 687 5.49 -15.08 -5.57
C CYS A 687 6.16 -16.35 -5.04
N ARG A 688 7.49 -16.34 -4.91
CA ARG A 688 8.24 -17.43 -4.31
C ARG A 688 7.87 -17.62 -2.84
N ALA A 689 7.83 -16.56 -2.05
CA ALA A 689 7.49 -16.62 -0.62
C ALA A 689 6.03 -17.05 -0.38
N GLU A 690 5.07 -16.52 -1.15
CA GLU A 690 3.66 -16.94 -1.10
C GLU A 690 3.49 -18.42 -1.48
N CYS A 691 4.23 -18.90 -2.49
CA CYS A 691 4.27 -20.32 -2.87
C CYS A 691 4.78 -21.20 -1.72
N VAL A 692 5.84 -20.79 -1.01
CA VAL A 692 6.35 -21.52 0.15
C VAL A 692 5.27 -21.64 1.23
N GLY A 693 4.55 -20.56 1.52
CA GLY A 693 3.47 -20.57 2.52
C GLY A 693 2.38 -21.59 2.22
N ILE A 694 1.79 -21.55 1.02
CA ILE A 694 0.72 -22.48 0.65
C ILE A 694 1.26 -23.92 0.52
N PHE A 695 2.49 -24.11 0.03
CA PHE A 695 3.10 -25.42 -0.12
C PHE A 695 3.39 -26.07 1.24
N LEU A 696 4.04 -25.36 2.17
CA LEU A 696 4.36 -25.87 3.50
C LEU A 696 3.11 -26.07 4.36
N SER A 697 2.02 -25.32 4.11
CA SER A 697 0.72 -25.59 4.78
C SER A 697 0.12 -26.97 4.45
N THR A 698 0.64 -27.68 3.44
CA THR A 698 0.21 -29.05 3.11
C THR A 698 0.91 -30.14 3.93
N PHE A 699 1.76 -29.77 4.87
CA PHE A 699 2.57 -30.69 5.67
C PHE A 699 2.03 -30.73 7.12
N PRO A 700 1.51 -31.88 7.60
CA PRO A 700 0.93 -31.97 8.94
C PRO A 700 1.89 -31.61 10.08
N ASN A 701 3.18 -31.91 9.95
CA ASN A 701 4.20 -31.53 10.94
C ASN A 701 4.40 -30.01 11.02
N VAL A 702 4.21 -29.29 9.91
CA VAL A 702 4.26 -27.82 9.90
C VAL A 702 3.02 -27.25 10.59
N LEU A 703 1.82 -27.70 10.23
CA LEU A 703 0.58 -27.22 10.85
C LEU A 703 0.48 -27.56 12.35
N LYS A 704 1.14 -28.64 12.79
CA LYS A 704 1.25 -29.00 14.21
C LYS A 704 1.98 -27.93 15.03
N VAL A 705 2.95 -27.21 14.45
CA VAL A 705 3.63 -26.07 15.12
C VAL A 705 2.61 -24.97 15.45
N PHE A 706 1.63 -24.77 14.59
CA PHE A 706 0.50 -23.85 14.80
C PHE A 706 -0.64 -24.50 15.60
N ARG A 707 -0.33 -25.53 16.40
CA ARG A 707 -1.25 -26.25 17.30
C ARG A 707 -2.50 -26.82 16.62
N SER A 708 -2.45 -27.03 15.31
CA SER A 708 -3.58 -27.51 14.52
C SER A 708 -3.33 -28.96 14.08
N VAL A 709 -4.27 -29.85 14.36
CA VAL A 709 -4.16 -31.29 14.03
C VAL A 709 -5.46 -31.86 13.46
N GLY A 710 -5.37 -32.96 12.72
CA GLY A 710 -6.54 -33.65 12.16
C GLY A 710 -7.42 -32.73 11.30
N LYS A 711 -8.74 -32.77 11.55
CA LYS A 711 -9.74 -32.01 10.77
C LYS A 711 -9.53 -30.48 10.84
N GLU A 712 -8.99 -29.97 11.94
CA GLU A 712 -8.69 -28.54 12.08
C GLU A 712 -7.55 -28.14 11.14
N ALA A 713 -6.48 -28.94 11.09
CA ALA A 713 -5.38 -28.74 10.16
C ALA A 713 -5.85 -28.82 8.69
N ASP A 714 -6.74 -29.77 8.37
CA ASP A 714 -7.31 -29.91 7.03
C ASP A 714 -8.14 -28.68 6.62
N ASN A 715 -8.95 -28.14 7.54
CA ASN A 715 -9.71 -26.91 7.32
C ASN A 715 -8.81 -25.68 7.19
N LEU A 716 -7.75 -25.62 7.99
CA LEU A 716 -6.78 -24.54 7.97
C LEU A 716 -6.03 -24.50 6.63
N MET A 717 -5.53 -25.64 6.17
CA MET A 717 -4.93 -25.79 4.84
C MET A 717 -5.92 -25.37 3.75
N TYR A 718 -7.16 -25.88 3.80
CA TYR A 718 -8.17 -25.56 2.80
C TYR A 718 -8.46 -24.06 2.72
N VAL A 719 -8.69 -23.41 3.87
CA VAL A 719 -8.99 -21.98 3.92
C VAL A 719 -7.77 -21.15 3.51
N ASN A 720 -6.55 -21.56 3.84
CA ASN A 720 -5.34 -20.88 3.36
C ASN A 720 -5.26 -20.89 1.82
N TRP A 721 -5.42 -22.07 1.22
CA TRP A 721 -5.40 -22.21 -0.25
C TRP A 721 -6.55 -21.46 -0.92
N LEU A 722 -7.77 -21.56 -0.40
CA LEU A 722 -8.93 -20.86 -0.94
C LEU A 722 -8.75 -19.33 -0.86
N SER A 723 -8.22 -18.83 0.26
CA SER A 723 -7.93 -17.40 0.44
C SER A 723 -6.88 -16.90 -0.54
N MET A 724 -5.84 -17.69 -0.81
CA MET A 724 -4.83 -17.38 -1.84
C MET A 724 -5.48 -17.24 -3.23
N MET A 725 -6.42 -18.14 -3.58
CA MET A 725 -7.07 -18.11 -4.90
C MET A 725 -8.00 -16.90 -5.04
N ILE A 726 -8.82 -16.62 -4.02
CA ILE A 726 -9.71 -15.45 -4.00
C ILE A 726 -8.89 -14.16 -4.08
N THR A 727 -7.79 -14.09 -3.34
CA THR A 727 -6.93 -12.90 -3.34
C THR A 727 -6.22 -12.74 -4.67
N GLY A 728 -5.70 -13.82 -5.27
CA GLY A 728 -5.11 -13.81 -6.60
C GLY A 728 -6.08 -13.35 -7.69
N LEU A 729 -7.37 -13.68 -7.55
CA LEU A 729 -8.41 -13.17 -8.43
C LEU A 729 -8.62 -11.67 -8.22
N ARG A 730 -8.85 -11.25 -6.97
CA ARG A 730 -9.08 -9.84 -6.58
C ARG A 730 -7.92 -8.92 -6.95
N SER A 731 -6.69 -9.44 -6.98
CA SER A 731 -5.50 -8.72 -7.41
C SER A 731 -5.65 -8.01 -8.76
N LEU A 732 -6.53 -8.47 -9.64
CA LEU A 732 -6.84 -7.81 -10.92
C LEU A 732 -7.23 -6.32 -10.77
N GLU A 733 -7.68 -5.88 -9.59
CA GLU A 733 -7.90 -4.46 -9.30
C GLU A 733 -6.62 -3.60 -9.37
N HIS A 734 -5.45 -4.23 -9.19
CA HIS A 734 -4.13 -3.61 -9.25
C HIS A 734 -3.45 -3.72 -10.62
N TYR A 735 -4.13 -4.33 -11.61
CA TYR A 735 -3.66 -4.35 -12.99
C TYR A 735 -4.14 -3.10 -13.74
N ASN A 736 -3.22 -2.36 -14.35
CA ASN A 736 -3.53 -1.22 -15.19
C ASN A 736 -3.65 -1.68 -16.65
N SER A 737 -4.87 -1.68 -17.19
CA SER A 737 -5.17 -2.13 -18.55
C SER A 737 -4.56 -1.26 -19.64
N ASP A 738 -4.35 0.03 -19.37
CA ASP A 738 -3.87 0.99 -20.37
C ASP A 738 -2.37 0.84 -20.60
N THR A 739 -1.64 0.52 -19.54
CA THR A 739 -0.18 0.33 -19.58
C THR A 739 0.24 -1.14 -19.68
N GLY A 740 -0.68 -2.06 -19.40
CA GLY A 740 -0.42 -3.49 -19.30
C GLY A 740 0.45 -3.89 -18.10
N LYS A 741 0.57 -3.02 -17.09
CA LYS A 741 1.45 -3.20 -15.92
C LYS A 741 0.69 -3.48 -14.64
N TRP A 742 1.35 -4.16 -13.72
CA TRP A 742 0.89 -4.37 -12.36
C TRP A 742 1.41 -3.26 -11.44
N ASN A 743 0.51 -2.65 -10.67
CA ASN A 743 0.84 -1.55 -9.77
C ASN A 743 1.19 -2.02 -8.35
N GLN A 744 1.11 -3.32 -8.06
CA GLN A 744 1.42 -3.88 -6.73
C GLN A 744 2.04 -5.28 -6.88
N ALA A 745 3.20 -5.49 -6.25
CA ALA A 745 4.03 -6.70 -6.43
C ALA A 745 3.36 -7.99 -5.93
N HIS A 746 2.79 -7.98 -4.72
CA HIS A 746 2.09 -9.14 -4.16
C HIS A 746 0.83 -9.49 -4.97
N ALA A 747 0.15 -8.51 -5.54
CA ALA A 747 -1.06 -8.68 -6.32
C ALA A 747 -0.73 -9.46 -7.60
N ASN A 748 0.33 -9.04 -8.29
CA ASN A 748 0.88 -9.77 -9.43
C ASN A 748 1.32 -11.19 -9.04
N ALA A 749 2.08 -11.34 -7.94
CA ALA A 749 2.50 -12.64 -7.41
C ALA A 749 1.32 -13.61 -7.19
N ARG A 750 0.27 -13.18 -6.49
CA ARG A 750 -0.91 -14.00 -6.20
C ARG A 750 -1.69 -14.36 -7.47
N PHE A 751 -1.75 -13.45 -8.45
CA PHE A 751 -2.36 -13.74 -9.74
C PHE A 751 -1.52 -14.73 -10.58
N VAL A 752 -0.20 -14.64 -10.51
CA VAL A 752 0.72 -15.63 -11.11
C VAL A 752 0.49 -17.01 -10.50
N ILE A 753 0.38 -17.11 -9.17
CA ILE A 753 0.09 -18.39 -8.48
C ILE A 753 -1.26 -18.97 -8.93
N LEU A 754 -2.30 -18.14 -8.99
CA LEU A 754 -3.61 -18.55 -9.52
C LEU A 754 -3.50 -19.08 -10.95
N SER A 755 -2.76 -18.38 -11.82
CA SER A 755 -2.57 -18.78 -13.22
C SER A 755 -1.82 -20.11 -13.34
N VAL A 756 -0.78 -20.30 -12.54
CA VAL A 756 -0.01 -21.56 -12.47
C VAL A 756 -0.91 -22.73 -12.06
N LEU A 757 -1.79 -22.54 -11.08
CA LEU A 757 -2.71 -23.59 -10.61
C LEU A 757 -3.81 -23.90 -11.63
N LEU A 758 -4.35 -22.89 -12.31
CA LEU A 758 -5.36 -23.08 -13.37
C LEU A 758 -4.81 -23.85 -14.57
N GLU A 759 -3.52 -23.68 -14.90
CA GLU A 759 -2.88 -24.39 -16.01
C GLU A 759 -2.31 -25.76 -15.58
N GLY A 760 -1.79 -25.87 -14.35
CA GLY A 760 -1.12 -27.08 -13.86
C GLY A 760 -2.03 -28.06 -13.11
N SER A 761 -3.25 -27.66 -12.72
CA SER A 761 -4.17 -28.46 -11.91
C SER A 761 -5.63 -28.25 -12.35
N GLU A 762 -5.98 -28.82 -13.51
CA GLU A 762 -7.27 -28.65 -14.21
C GLU A 762 -8.51 -28.81 -13.31
N ASN A 763 -8.46 -29.72 -12.32
CA ASN A 763 -9.60 -30.01 -11.45
C ASN A 763 -9.64 -29.19 -10.15
N LEU A 764 -8.61 -28.42 -9.82
CA LEU A 764 -8.47 -27.81 -8.50
C LEU A 764 -9.40 -26.62 -8.30
N ILE A 765 -9.50 -25.73 -9.28
CA ILE A 765 -10.17 -24.42 -9.16
C ILE A 765 -11.20 -24.26 -10.27
N GLU A 766 -12.41 -23.86 -9.90
CA GLU A 766 -13.43 -23.43 -10.85
C GLU A 766 -13.78 -21.96 -10.58
N ILE A 767 -13.87 -21.15 -11.63
CA ILE A 767 -14.31 -19.74 -11.57
C ILE A 767 -15.51 -19.57 -12.51
N LYS A 768 -16.66 -19.21 -11.97
CA LYS A 768 -17.91 -18.98 -12.71
C LYS A 768 -18.34 -17.53 -12.58
N ILE A 769 -18.78 -16.95 -13.70
CA ILE A 769 -19.57 -15.71 -13.67
C ILE A 769 -21.00 -16.09 -13.30
N VAL A 770 -21.53 -15.48 -12.25
CA VAL A 770 -22.89 -15.68 -11.75
C VAL A 770 -23.61 -14.34 -11.70
N THR A 771 -24.92 -14.35 -11.44
CA THR A 771 -25.70 -13.12 -11.22
C THR A 771 -25.87 -12.92 -9.72
N ASN A 772 -25.49 -11.74 -9.22
CA ASN A 772 -25.70 -11.41 -7.82
C ASN A 772 -27.20 -11.31 -7.53
N LYS A 773 -27.64 -11.94 -6.43
CA LYS A 773 -29.06 -12.02 -6.07
C LYS A 773 -29.62 -10.69 -5.52
N GLU A 774 -28.77 -9.82 -5.00
CA GLU A 774 -29.18 -8.56 -4.37
C GLU A 774 -29.40 -7.45 -5.41
N ASP A 775 -28.52 -7.34 -6.41
CA ASP A 775 -28.56 -6.23 -7.39
C ASP A 775 -28.73 -6.65 -8.85
N GLY A 776 -28.78 -7.95 -9.14
CA GLY A 776 -28.98 -8.47 -10.49
C GLY A 776 -27.79 -8.26 -11.45
N LYS A 777 -26.66 -7.73 -10.99
CA LYS A 777 -25.46 -7.49 -11.81
C LYS A 777 -24.53 -8.70 -11.84
N PRO A 778 -23.58 -8.79 -12.80
CA PRO A 778 -22.58 -9.87 -12.82
C PRO A 778 -21.74 -9.95 -11.53
N ASP A 779 -21.42 -11.16 -11.12
CA ASP A 779 -20.63 -11.50 -9.92
C ASP A 779 -19.84 -12.79 -10.18
N LEU A 780 -19.04 -13.24 -9.21
CA LEU A 780 -18.18 -14.41 -9.36
C LEU A 780 -18.52 -15.49 -8.33
N LEU A 781 -18.23 -16.74 -8.67
CA LEU A 781 -18.17 -17.88 -7.76
C LEU A 781 -16.88 -18.65 -8.02
N VAL A 782 -16.02 -18.70 -7.02
CA VAL A 782 -14.77 -19.45 -6.96
C VAL A 782 -15.01 -20.69 -6.11
N THR A 783 -14.66 -21.84 -6.65
CA THR A 783 -14.77 -23.13 -5.94
C THR A 783 -13.43 -23.82 -5.96
N LEU A 784 -12.94 -24.19 -4.77
CA LEU A 784 -11.72 -24.97 -4.60
C LEU A 784 -12.08 -26.41 -4.23
N LYS A 785 -11.63 -27.39 -5.02
CA LYS A 785 -11.83 -28.81 -4.72
C LYS A 785 -10.78 -29.27 -3.69
N ARG A 786 -11.24 -29.51 -2.46
CA ARG A 786 -10.39 -29.83 -1.31
C ARG A 786 -9.39 -30.97 -1.56
N ASP A 787 -9.85 -32.10 -2.07
CA ASP A 787 -8.99 -33.27 -2.32
C ASP A 787 -7.90 -33.00 -3.38
N GLU A 788 -8.17 -32.09 -4.31
CA GLU A 788 -7.23 -31.76 -5.38
C GLU A 788 -6.02 -30.96 -4.88
N ILE A 789 -6.11 -30.33 -3.71
CA ILE A 789 -4.98 -29.62 -3.09
C ILE A 789 -3.80 -30.59 -2.93
N LEU A 790 -4.04 -31.77 -2.35
CA LEU A 790 -3.00 -32.76 -2.11
C LEU A 790 -2.71 -33.63 -3.35
N LYS A 791 -3.74 -33.92 -4.18
CA LYS A 791 -3.58 -34.78 -5.36
C LYS A 791 -2.81 -34.10 -6.50
N SER A 792 -3.08 -32.82 -6.77
CA SER A 792 -2.52 -32.12 -7.92
C SER A 792 -1.90 -30.76 -7.57
N GLY A 793 -2.58 -29.94 -6.75
CA GLY A 793 -2.16 -28.58 -6.42
C GLY A 793 -0.76 -28.51 -5.79
N LYS A 794 -0.50 -29.32 -4.77
CA LYS A 794 0.80 -29.40 -4.05
C LYS A 794 1.96 -29.65 -5.02
N ASN A 795 1.82 -30.61 -5.92
CA ASN A 795 2.87 -30.97 -6.88
C ASN A 795 3.07 -29.88 -7.95
N THR A 796 1.99 -29.22 -8.37
CA THR A 796 2.06 -28.07 -9.28
C THR A 796 2.86 -26.92 -8.67
N ILE A 797 2.54 -26.55 -7.42
CA ILE A 797 3.31 -25.52 -6.70
C ILE A 797 4.75 -25.97 -6.47
N ALA A 798 5.00 -27.23 -6.08
CA ALA A 798 6.36 -27.74 -5.89
C ALA A 798 7.24 -27.56 -7.15
N LYS A 799 6.71 -27.92 -8.32
CA LYS A 799 7.42 -27.77 -9.61
C LYS A 799 7.66 -26.31 -9.97
N PHE A 800 6.67 -25.45 -9.75
CA PHE A 800 6.80 -24.02 -10.03
C PHE A 800 7.80 -23.35 -9.08
N LEU A 801 7.71 -23.66 -7.79
CA LEU A 801 8.58 -23.17 -6.75
C LEU A 801 10.04 -23.61 -6.95
N LEU A 802 10.26 -24.85 -7.41
CA LEU A 802 11.60 -25.31 -7.83
C LEU A 802 12.16 -24.45 -8.96
N LYS A 803 11.37 -24.12 -9.99
CA LYS A 803 11.82 -23.24 -11.08
C LYS A 803 12.13 -21.84 -10.57
N LEU A 804 11.27 -21.27 -9.71
CA LEU A 804 11.50 -19.96 -9.10
C LEU A 804 12.84 -19.90 -8.38
N GLN A 805 13.12 -20.90 -7.52
CA GLN A 805 14.36 -20.94 -6.76
C GLN A 805 15.58 -21.16 -7.65
N VAL A 806 15.51 -22.04 -8.65
CA VAL A 806 16.64 -22.32 -9.53
C VAL A 806 17.03 -21.09 -10.32
N TYR A 807 16.08 -20.42 -10.99
CA TYR A 807 16.40 -19.24 -11.78
C TYR A 807 16.89 -18.07 -10.92
N LYS A 808 16.30 -17.89 -9.73
CA LYS A 808 16.79 -16.93 -8.73
C LYS A 808 18.23 -17.25 -8.32
N ALA A 809 18.53 -18.49 -7.95
CA ALA A 809 19.84 -18.90 -7.47
C ALA A 809 20.94 -18.70 -8.52
N THR A 810 20.65 -19.02 -9.79
CA THR A 810 21.63 -18.98 -10.89
C THR A 810 21.67 -17.63 -11.64
N ALA A 811 21.02 -16.59 -11.14
CA ALA A 811 20.89 -15.30 -11.82
C ALA A 811 20.32 -15.40 -13.27
N ASP A 812 19.49 -16.41 -13.55
CA ASP A 812 18.94 -16.67 -14.89
C ASP A 812 17.68 -15.82 -15.13
N ILE A 813 17.90 -14.52 -15.37
CA ILE A 813 16.82 -13.56 -15.61
C ILE A 813 16.04 -13.85 -16.90
N GLU A 814 16.68 -14.40 -17.93
CA GLU A 814 16.00 -14.67 -19.20
C GLU A 814 14.93 -15.73 -19.03
N SER A 815 15.28 -16.87 -18.42
CA SER A 815 14.31 -17.94 -18.14
C SER A 815 13.28 -17.49 -17.09
N ALA A 816 13.71 -16.79 -16.04
CA ALA A 816 12.82 -16.27 -15.01
C ALA A 816 11.76 -15.35 -15.60
N ARG A 817 12.17 -14.34 -16.38
CA ARG A 817 11.26 -13.37 -16.99
C ARG A 817 10.32 -14.02 -17.97
N LYS A 818 10.82 -14.92 -18.82
CA LYS A 818 9.99 -15.66 -19.79
C LYS A 818 8.87 -16.43 -19.09
N MET A 819 9.20 -17.19 -18.04
CA MET A 819 8.20 -17.94 -17.27
C MET A 819 7.25 -17.02 -16.52
N TYR A 820 7.79 -16.06 -15.76
CA TYR A 820 7.01 -15.24 -14.84
C TYR A 820 6.04 -14.31 -15.57
N MET A 821 6.49 -13.68 -16.65
CA MET A 821 5.65 -12.76 -17.44
C MET A 821 4.53 -13.49 -18.17
N GLU A 822 4.71 -14.75 -18.57
CA GLU A 822 3.66 -15.55 -19.19
C GLU A 822 2.47 -15.78 -18.25
N TYR A 823 2.75 -16.12 -16.99
CA TYR A 823 1.73 -16.27 -15.95
C TYR A 823 1.19 -14.91 -15.46
N SER A 824 1.96 -13.83 -15.56
CA SER A 824 1.56 -12.48 -15.11
C SER A 824 0.58 -11.78 -16.05
N GLN A 825 0.50 -12.19 -17.33
CA GLN A 825 -0.39 -11.55 -18.31
C GLN A 825 -1.87 -11.64 -17.92
N VAL A 826 -2.62 -10.55 -18.02
CA VAL A 826 -4.09 -10.58 -17.87
C VAL A 826 -4.71 -10.85 -19.24
N LYS A 827 -4.85 -12.15 -19.57
CA LYS A 827 -5.36 -12.64 -20.85
C LYS A 827 -6.34 -13.78 -20.64
N LYS A 828 -6.99 -14.23 -21.72
CA LYS A 828 -7.80 -15.44 -21.68
C LYS A 828 -6.93 -16.67 -21.33
N ARG A 829 -7.34 -17.44 -20.33
CA ARG A 829 -6.74 -18.73 -19.95
C ARG A 829 -7.83 -19.77 -19.82
N ASN A 830 -7.65 -20.93 -20.47
CA ASN A 830 -8.70 -21.94 -20.60
C ASN A 830 -10.02 -21.31 -21.12
N SER A 831 -11.13 -21.50 -20.40
CA SER A 831 -12.42 -20.87 -20.69
C SER A 831 -12.61 -19.49 -20.04
N ILE A 832 -11.64 -18.99 -19.26
CA ILE A 832 -11.78 -17.80 -18.42
C ILE A 832 -11.17 -16.59 -19.13
N ASP A 833 -11.95 -15.52 -19.30
CA ASP A 833 -11.46 -14.22 -19.76
C ASP A 833 -11.15 -13.30 -18.57
N PHE A 834 -9.87 -13.15 -18.24
CA PHE A 834 -9.47 -12.33 -17.09
C PHE A 834 -9.71 -10.83 -17.27
N VAL A 835 -9.94 -10.34 -18.50
CA VAL A 835 -10.36 -8.95 -18.74
C VAL A 835 -11.81 -8.75 -18.29
N GLU A 836 -12.69 -9.69 -18.64
CA GLU A 836 -14.09 -9.67 -18.19
C GLU A 836 -14.18 -9.82 -16.66
N ILE A 837 -13.46 -10.78 -16.09
CA ILE A 837 -13.38 -10.99 -14.64
C ILE A 837 -12.90 -9.73 -13.92
N ARG A 838 -11.88 -9.04 -14.45
CA ARG A 838 -11.39 -7.77 -13.88
C ARG A 838 -12.49 -6.71 -13.81
N ASN A 839 -13.28 -6.56 -14.87
CA ASN A 839 -14.37 -5.58 -14.88
C ASN A 839 -15.39 -5.87 -13.76
N ILE A 840 -15.75 -7.15 -13.58
CA ILE A 840 -16.61 -7.57 -12.48
C ILE A 840 -15.95 -7.24 -11.12
N ILE A 841 -14.66 -7.51 -10.94
CA ILE A 841 -13.96 -7.19 -9.68
C ILE A 841 -13.96 -5.70 -9.39
N ILE A 842 -13.71 -4.85 -10.39
CA ILE A 842 -13.76 -3.39 -10.23
C ILE A 842 -15.18 -2.94 -9.85
N ASP A 843 -16.21 -3.46 -10.51
CA ASP A 843 -17.61 -3.17 -10.19
C ASP A 843 -18.03 -3.64 -8.79
N ARG A 844 -17.38 -4.70 -8.28
CA ARG A 844 -17.64 -5.29 -6.96
C ARG A 844 -16.70 -4.76 -5.86
N LYS A 845 -15.74 -3.91 -6.21
CA LYS A 845 -14.75 -3.31 -5.32
C LYS A 845 -15.45 -2.55 -4.19
N ARG A 846 -14.86 -2.61 -3.00
CA ARG A 846 -15.33 -1.88 -1.82
C ARG A 846 -14.17 -1.08 -1.24
N PRO A 847 -14.45 0.04 -0.55
CA PRO A 847 -13.42 0.81 0.11
C PRO A 847 -12.67 -0.04 1.14
N ARG A 848 -11.40 0.27 1.34
CA ARG A 848 -10.62 -0.29 2.45
C ARG A 848 -11.21 0.17 3.78
N ALA A 849 -11.07 -0.65 4.79
CA ALA A 849 -11.52 -0.30 6.13
C ALA A 849 -10.68 0.83 6.71
N ILE A 850 -11.36 1.74 7.42
CA ILE A 850 -10.71 2.73 8.27
C ILE A 850 -10.47 2.08 9.63
N LEU A 851 -9.21 2.06 10.05
CA LEU A 851 -8.81 1.43 11.31
C LEU A 851 -9.02 2.39 12.48
N VAL A 852 -9.90 2.02 13.41
CA VAL A 852 -10.19 2.78 14.63
C VAL A 852 -9.16 2.41 15.69
N GLN A 853 -8.30 3.35 16.07
CA GLN A 853 -7.26 3.12 17.07
C GLN A 853 -7.75 3.48 18.47
N SER A 854 -7.29 2.72 19.47
CA SER A 854 -7.52 3.01 20.88
C SER A 854 -6.69 4.21 21.35
N ALA A 855 -7.19 4.99 22.31
CA ALA A 855 -6.40 6.04 22.96
C ALA A 855 -5.90 5.58 24.33
N THR A 856 -4.84 6.20 24.83
CA THR A 856 -4.35 5.99 26.19
C THR A 856 -4.57 7.24 27.02
N ARG A 857 -5.07 7.09 28.25
CA ARG A 857 -5.30 8.21 29.18
C ARG A 857 -4.60 7.94 30.50
N LEU A 858 -3.79 8.89 30.94
CA LEU A 858 -3.12 8.86 32.23
C LEU A 858 -4.01 9.55 33.26
N ASP A 859 -4.46 8.80 34.26
CA ASP A 859 -5.04 9.37 35.47
C ASP A 859 -3.90 9.89 36.34
N LYS A 860 -3.80 11.22 36.46
CA LYS A 860 -2.75 11.88 37.24
C LYS A 860 -2.85 11.61 38.75
N ALA A 861 -4.03 11.26 39.27
CA ALA A 861 -4.22 11.01 40.69
C ALA A 861 -3.69 9.62 41.09
N SER A 862 -3.99 8.59 40.29
CA SER A 862 -3.53 7.22 40.53
C SER A 862 -2.18 6.88 39.88
N GLY A 863 -1.78 7.65 38.87
CA GLY A 863 -0.65 7.35 37.99
C GLY A 863 -0.88 6.14 37.10
N GLU A 864 -2.13 5.65 36.99
CA GLU A 864 -2.50 4.53 36.12
C GLU A 864 -2.84 5.01 34.71
N VAL A 865 -2.52 4.18 33.73
CA VAL A 865 -2.89 4.43 32.32
C VAL A 865 -4.01 3.48 31.94
N GLU A 866 -5.12 4.05 31.48
CA GLU A 866 -6.25 3.31 30.91
C GLU A 866 -6.21 3.33 29.38
N LEU A 867 -6.75 2.25 28.78
CA LEU A 867 -6.99 2.15 27.35
C LEU A 867 -8.45 2.50 27.06
N LEU A 868 -8.66 3.49 26.20
CA LEU A 868 -9.98 3.90 25.72
C LEU A 868 -10.24 3.22 24.39
N THR A 869 -11.35 2.49 24.30
CA THR A 869 -11.77 1.75 23.12
C THR A 869 -13.05 2.35 22.54
N TYR A 870 -13.27 2.09 21.26
CA TYR A 870 -14.33 2.72 20.48
C TYR A 870 -15.04 1.71 19.59
N ASP A 871 -16.28 2.04 19.21
CA ASP A 871 -17.09 1.22 18.33
C ASP A 871 -16.58 1.24 16.89
N ASN A 872 -16.90 0.18 16.15
CA ASN A 872 -16.61 0.03 14.71
C ASN A 872 -17.54 0.91 13.85
N SER A 873 -17.54 2.23 14.08
CA SER A 873 -18.43 3.18 13.41
C SER A 873 -17.75 4.54 13.15
N PRO A 874 -18.30 5.36 12.21
CA PRO A 874 -17.85 6.73 12.02
C PRO A 874 -17.91 7.57 13.31
N GLU A 875 -18.95 7.39 14.13
CA GLU A 875 -19.10 8.08 15.42
C GLU A 875 -18.06 7.62 16.45
N GLY A 876 -17.78 6.31 16.50
CA GLY A 876 -16.73 5.74 17.35
C GLY A 876 -15.35 6.30 16.98
N PHE A 877 -15.07 6.43 15.69
CA PHE A 877 -13.85 7.07 15.22
C PHE A 877 -13.80 8.57 15.57
N ALA A 878 -14.90 9.30 15.38
CA ALA A 878 -14.94 10.71 15.77
C ALA A 878 -14.68 10.90 17.27
N LYS A 879 -15.18 10.00 18.12
CA LYS A 879 -14.86 9.99 19.55
C LYS A 879 -13.37 9.70 19.79
N SER A 880 -12.80 8.73 19.09
CA SER A 880 -11.36 8.43 19.13
C SER A 880 -10.51 9.67 18.84
N TRP A 881 -10.82 10.41 17.77
CA TRP A 881 -10.17 11.68 17.45
C TRP A 881 -10.18 12.63 18.65
N LEU A 882 -11.36 12.89 19.23
CA LEU A 882 -11.51 13.86 20.32
C LEU A 882 -10.68 13.47 21.56
N ASP A 883 -10.57 12.17 21.85
CA ASP A 883 -9.78 11.62 22.96
C ASP A 883 -8.27 11.60 22.66
N HIS A 884 -7.85 11.50 21.39
CA HIS A 884 -6.45 11.67 20.98
C HIS A 884 -5.99 13.13 21.09
N TYR A 885 -6.89 14.10 20.86
CA TYR A 885 -6.62 15.52 21.04
C TYR A 885 -7.53 16.14 22.10
N PRO A 886 -7.33 15.87 23.40
CA PRO A 886 -8.23 16.37 24.44
C PRO A 886 -8.20 17.91 24.57
N LYS A 887 -7.16 18.57 24.05
CA LYS A 887 -7.01 20.04 24.00
C LYS A 887 -6.32 20.45 22.69
N SER A 888 -7.06 21.06 21.78
CA SER A 888 -6.56 21.39 20.44
C SER A 888 -6.24 22.87 20.25
N GLU A 889 -6.64 23.75 21.17
CA GLU A 889 -6.47 25.20 21.02
C GLU A 889 -5.00 25.64 20.86
N PRO A 890 -4.04 25.10 21.64
CA PRO A 890 -2.62 25.39 21.41
C PRO A 890 -2.17 24.93 20.02
N LEU A 891 -2.66 23.76 19.59
CA LEU A 891 -2.32 23.14 18.31
C LEU A 891 -2.84 23.97 17.13
N TYR A 892 -4.04 24.54 17.22
CA TYR A 892 -4.55 25.45 16.20
C TYR A 892 -3.62 26.64 15.95
N LYS A 893 -3.06 27.21 17.01
CA LYS A 893 -2.12 28.32 16.91
C LYS A 893 -0.81 27.88 16.24
N GLN A 894 -0.25 26.75 16.67
CA GLN A 894 0.98 26.18 16.10
C GLN A 894 0.81 25.90 14.60
N ILE A 895 -0.30 25.26 14.21
CA ILE A 895 -0.64 24.98 12.81
C ILE A 895 -0.72 26.27 11.99
N LYS A 896 -1.45 27.29 12.46
CA LYS A 896 -1.59 28.55 11.72
C LYS A 896 -0.27 29.30 11.57
N THR A 897 0.59 29.28 12.60
CA THR A 897 1.93 29.88 12.53
C THR A 897 2.76 29.21 11.43
N LEU A 898 2.79 27.87 11.41
CA LEU A 898 3.51 27.11 10.38
C LEU A 898 2.91 27.30 8.98
N TYR A 899 1.60 27.25 8.86
CA TYR A 899 0.89 27.48 7.59
C TYR A 899 1.23 28.85 7.01
N ASN A 900 1.14 29.91 7.82
CA ASN A 900 1.44 31.28 7.37
C ASN A 900 2.91 31.47 6.99
N LYS A 901 3.84 30.77 7.64
CA LYS A 901 5.27 30.79 7.29
C LYS A 901 5.51 30.29 5.86
N ASP A 902 4.77 29.27 5.44
CA ASP A 902 4.96 28.62 4.13
C ASP A 902 4.01 29.08 3.04
N LEU A 903 3.00 29.90 3.38
CA LEU A 903 1.96 30.34 2.47
C LEU A 903 2.49 30.92 1.15
N LYS A 904 3.61 31.66 1.21
CA LYS A 904 4.25 32.24 0.01
C LYS A 904 4.77 31.20 -1.00
N TYR A 905 5.02 29.97 -0.57
CA TYR A 905 5.51 28.87 -1.43
C TYR A 905 4.37 28.04 -2.02
N PHE A 906 3.15 28.20 -1.50
CA PHE A 906 1.95 27.49 -1.92
C PHE A 906 0.80 28.48 -2.13
N PRO A 907 0.92 29.41 -3.10
CA PRO A 907 -0.15 30.35 -3.39
C PRO A 907 -1.40 29.60 -3.84
N VAL A 908 -2.55 29.95 -3.25
CA VAL A 908 -3.86 29.49 -3.71
C VAL A 908 -4.08 30.04 -5.12
N GLN A 909 -4.41 29.14 -6.06
CA GLN A 909 -4.67 29.48 -7.46
C GLN A 909 -6.06 30.06 -7.66
#